data_AF-A0A7C3RTY9-F1
#
_entry.id   AF-A0A7C3RTY9-F1
#
_cell.length_a   1.000
_cell.length_b   1.000
_cell.length_c   1.000
_cell.angle_alpha   90.00
_cell.angle_beta   90.00
_cell.angle_gamma   90.00
#
_symmetry.space_group_name_H-M   'P 1'
#
loop_
_entity.id
_entity.type
_entity.pdbx_description
1 polymer ?
#
loop_
_entity_poly.entity_id
_entity_poly.type
_entity_poly.pdbx_seq_one_letter_code
_entity_poly.pdbx_strand_id
1 'polypeptide(L)'
;MIINKIKFNLYLLFFPISFSLFLSVLANLGKINFIERFRPILPEFLFFLFLTFILFSFLSRFSSFKIQILNYSPPFFLFLLLIPMLIFYINRDDFIGRLLNLILLFIILEIYIFLKKEKGFLNLILKFFLNLSKNLLFLFSFFSLTFLILIFSIRNPYLSGDEPHYYTISSSLLKDGDFDLKNNYSSMDYKYVNPTNVFPHCHEGRNGGWFSFHLPGISFVILPIFPITEILPSPWNVFLLRVFLSFSGILFSFQILRFLRREGFEKEITTPIYFISLLLPPFIFHSFHLYPEMLCAFIGIYMVNEILEGKIKGSRGFFDGFLSGFILFLNQKYYPILALLSLFYFYTLLKKRNPINGIINFLIPLITISGLLILYVWSTFGVFSPFSIRKEVSTLSSFSSFFKGFEPLYFLESFLDYFLDQRDGLLPYAPFLFFSLLGLIEMGRKNKNLFLILISISLPYILLYAWNLGRGGYSPFARPLMAISWIFPVSLAYFLRENRFNLLKNSFFLFLSLTLLFEFFLFKYPQFLYQPTTKGITERGGDLFSYMGNLYFYPPKFLPSFIKVPNLSYLPNYFWFIFILAIIFSYKNLKKGKESNWIFLTGFLLFFIFTLVLFPRIRYIREFDFSIGSQQATFFSLSRNIRFSNSHFYVMRDGEYYIPFITQKRLKKIIFSFESEDFFYLSLKIFDIPFFEGTRMKGDSFYQNPPFLNYKGQKLYLLVLKIKNTRKISPTYKAFFWKIEGY
;
A
#
# COMPACT_ATOMS: atom_id res chain seq x y z
N MET A 1 30.82 15.36 25.76
CA MET A 1 31.38 14.04 25.37
C MET A 1 30.98 12.93 26.34
N ILE A 2 31.13 13.14 27.66
CA ILE A 2 30.77 12.19 28.73
C ILE A 2 29.31 11.71 28.66
N ILE A 3 28.36 12.63 28.44
CA ILE A 3 26.93 12.32 28.30
C ILE A 3 26.63 11.36 27.13
N ASN A 4 27.34 11.46 26.00
CA ASN A 4 27.13 10.54 24.87
C ASN A 4 27.77 9.17 25.11
N LYS A 5 28.86 9.11 25.88
CA LYS A 5 29.51 7.86 26.30
C LYS A 5 28.62 7.09 27.30
N ILE A 6 28.00 7.82 28.23
CA ILE A 6 27.01 7.30 29.17
C ILE A 6 25.75 6.77 28.46
N LYS A 7 25.24 7.50 27.45
CA LYS A 7 24.09 7.09 26.64
C LYS A 7 24.31 5.76 25.92
N PHE A 8 25.50 5.55 25.35
CA PHE A 8 25.87 4.31 24.66
C PHE A 8 25.94 3.13 25.65
N ASN A 9 26.50 3.37 26.84
CA ASN A 9 26.63 2.34 27.87
C ASN A 9 25.28 1.86 28.44
N LEU A 10 24.28 2.74 28.60
CA LEU A 10 22.95 2.34 29.06
C LEU A 10 22.21 1.48 28.02
N TYR A 11 22.28 1.86 26.74
CA TYR A 11 21.66 1.12 25.65
C TYR A 11 22.28 -0.27 25.51
N LEU A 12 23.62 -0.36 25.56
CA LEU A 12 24.35 -1.63 25.55
C LEU A 12 24.02 -2.54 26.74
N LEU A 13 23.43 -2.02 27.81
CA LEU A 13 23.17 -2.78 29.01
C LEU A 13 21.71 -3.26 29.08
N PHE A 14 20.73 -2.40 28.73
CA PHE A 14 19.32 -2.81 28.68
C PHE A 14 18.96 -3.69 27.48
N PHE A 15 19.66 -3.52 26.34
CA PHE A 15 19.36 -4.27 25.13
C PHE A 15 19.61 -5.79 25.27
N PRO A 16 20.77 -6.28 25.77
CA PRO A 16 21.01 -7.72 25.94
C PRO A 16 20.05 -8.38 26.93
N ILE A 17 19.71 -7.70 28.03
CA ILE A 17 18.76 -8.20 29.04
C ILE A 17 17.38 -8.37 28.42
N SER A 18 16.93 -7.36 27.68
CA SER A 18 15.66 -7.38 26.94
C SER A 18 15.64 -8.44 25.85
N PHE A 19 16.74 -8.60 25.13
CA PHE A 19 16.91 -9.60 24.08
C PHE A 19 16.96 -11.03 24.64
N SER A 20 17.54 -11.23 25.82
CA SER A 20 17.55 -12.52 26.51
C SER A 20 16.14 -12.96 26.91
N LEU A 21 15.32 -12.05 27.47
CA LEU A 21 13.91 -12.33 27.75
C LEU A 21 13.15 -12.70 26.47
N PHE A 22 13.41 -11.99 25.37
CA PHE A 22 12.82 -12.31 24.07
C PHE A 22 13.18 -13.72 23.59
N LEU A 23 14.46 -14.10 23.65
CA LEU A 23 14.90 -15.45 23.26
C LEU A 23 14.27 -16.53 24.16
N SER A 24 14.11 -16.27 25.44
CA SER A 24 13.39 -17.18 26.37
C SER A 24 11.91 -17.34 25.98
N VAL A 25 11.22 -16.23 25.68
CA VAL A 25 9.83 -16.28 25.17
C VAL A 25 9.77 -17.14 23.90
N LEU A 26 10.70 -16.93 22.96
CA LEU A 26 10.79 -17.72 21.73
C LEU A 26 11.01 -19.21 22.00
N ALA A 27 11.94 -19.55 22.90
CA ALA A 27 12.25 -20.93 23.28
C ALA A 27 11.06 -21.65 23.92
N ASN A 28 10.23 -20.92 24.67
CA ASN A 28 9.06 -21.46 25.35
C ASN A 28 7.74 -21.33 24.54
N LEU A 29 7.76 -20.80 23.31
CA LEU A 29 6.56 -20.62 22.47
C LEU A 29 5.73 -21.90 22.27
N GLY A 30 6.37 -23.06 22.27
CA GLY A 30 5.66 -24.36 22.14
C GLY A 30 4.86 -24.76 23.37
N LYS A 31 5.14 -24.16 24.53
CA LYS A 31 4.48 -24.45 25.81
C LYS A 31 3.37 -23.44 26.14
N ILE A 32 3.37 -22.27 25.48
CA ILE A 32 2.33 -21.26 25.68
C ILE A 32 1.04 -21.75 25.01
N ASN A 33 -0.03 -21.83 25.80
CA ASN A 33 -1.37 -22.07 25.31
C ASN A 33 -2.39 -21.18 26.06
N PHE A 34 -3.67 -21.22 25.67
CA PHE A 34 -4.68 -20.36 26.26
C PHE A 34 -4.87 -20.54 27.77
N ILE A 35 -4.57 -21.71 28.35
CA ILE A 35 -4.63 -21.98 29.79
C ILE A 35 -3.31 -21.59 30.47
N GLU A 36 -2.20 -22.13 29.99
CA GLU A 36 -0.86 -21.95 30.54
C GLU A 36 -0.18 -20.70 29.98
N ARG A 37 -0.91 -19.59 29.87
CA ARG A 37 -0.47 -18.35 29.17
C ARG A 37 0.90 -17.86 29.64
N PHE A 38 1.01 -17.60 30.94
CA PHE A 38 2.18 -16.94 31.56
C PHE A 38 3.11 -17.93 32.27
N ARG A 39 2.59 -19.09 32.66
CA ARG A 39 3.29 -20.08 33.50
C ARG A 39 4.64 -20.53 32.92
N PRO A 40 4.79 -20.77 31.60
CA PRO A 40 6.05 -21.24 31.01
C PRO A 40 7.18 -20.20 30.98
N ILE A 41 6.89 -18.90 31.21
CA ILE A 41 7.87 -17.80 31.09
C ILE A 41 7.95 -16.98 32.39
N LEU A 42 7.11 -17.29 33.38
CA LEU A 42 7.05 -16.58 34.66
C LEU A 42 8.42 -16.48 35.37
N PRO A 43 9.24 -17.55 35.48
CA PRO A 43 10.55 -17.47 36.13
C PRO A 43 11.50 -16.50 35.44
N GLU A 44 11.63 -16.58 34.12
CA GLU A 44 12.51 -15.73 33.32
C GLU A 44 12.04 -14.27 33.32
N PHE A 45 10.72 -14.06 33.34
CA PHE A 45 10.14 -12.74 33.46
C PHE A 45 10.37 -12.09 34.84
N LEU A 46 10.21 -12.86 35.93
CA LEU A 46 10.51 -12.38 37.28
C LEU A 46 11.99 -12.07 37.43
N PHE A 47 12.87 -12.90 36.87
CA PHE A 47 14.30 -12.65 36.84
C PHE A 47 14.63 -11.36 36.05
N PHE A 48 14.00 -11.15 34.91
CA PHE A 48 14.13 -9.91 34.13
C PHE A 48 13.70 -8.67 34.94
N LEU A 49 12.53 -8.73 35.59
CA LEU A 49 12.05 -7.64 36.46
C LEU A 49 13.02 -7.36 37.60
N PHE A 50 13.53 -8.40 38.26
CA PHE A 50 14.49 -8.29 39.36
C PHE A 50 15.80 -7.65 38.92
N LEU A 51 16.40 -8.14 37.83
CA LEU A 51 17.63 -7.60 37.27
C LEU A 51 17.45 -6.13 36.86
N THR A 52 16.29 -5.80 36.29
CA THR A 52 15.96 -4.41 35.93
C THR A 52 15.76 -3.53 37.15
N PHE A 53 15.10 -4.03 38.20
CA PHE A 53 14.92 -3.29 39.45
C PHE A 53 16.27 -2.96 40.11
N ILE A 54 17.20 -3.91 40.14
CA ILE A 54 18.58 -3.68 40.62
C ILE A 54 19.25 -2.59 39.79
N LEU A 55 19.15 -2.68 38.47
CA LEU A 55 19.74 -1.72 37.55
C LEU A 55 19.17 -0.31 37.70
N PHE A 56 17.85 -0.20 37.79
CA PHE A 56 17.18 1.07 37.99
C PHE A 56 17.53 1.67 39.36
N SER A 57 17.56 0.84 40.40
CA SER A 57 17.97 1.24 41.75
C SER A 57 19.41 1.74 41.79
N PHE A 58 20.34 1.05 41.11
CA PHE A 58 21.73 1.48 40.97
C PHE A 58 21.86 2.81 40.21
N LEU A 59 21.19 2.94 39.07
CA LEU A 59 21.24 4.14 38.24
C LEU A 59 20.55 5.35 38.89
N SER A 60 19.52 5.12 39.71
CA SER A 60 18.79 6.18 40.42
C SER A 60 19.63 6.93 41.45
N ARG A 61 20.76 6.35 41.88
CA ARG A 61 21.75 6.98 42.78
C ARG A 61 22.54 8.10 42.10
N PHE A 62 22.50 8.20 40.78
CA PHE A 62 23.15 9.26 40.02
C PHE A 62 22.11 10.32 39.59
N SER A 63 22.15 11.50 40.19
CA SER A 63 21.16 12.59 39.99
C SER A 63 20.99 13.03 38.53
N SER A 64 22.03 12.88 37.69
CA SER A 64 22.02 13.21 36.26
C SER A 64 21.28 12.19 35.37
N PHE A 65 20.88 11.03 35.90
CA PHE A 65 20.29 9.93 35.12
C PHE A 65 18.76 9.87 35.13
N LYS A 66 18.07 10.48 36.10
CA LYS A 66 16.60 10.37 36.27
C LYS A 66 15.79 10.76 35.02
N ILE A 67 16.19 11.82 34.31
CA ILE A 67 15.50 12.30 33.11
C ILE A 67 16.02 11.62 31.82
N GLN A 68 17.24 11.08 31.85
CA GLN A 68 17.84 10.44 30.68
C GLN A 68 17.38 8.99 30.50
N ILE A 69 17.14 8.24 31.57
CA ILE A 69 16.70 6.83 31.50
C ILE A 69 15.39 6.70 30.69
N LEU A 70 14.38 7.52 30.99
CA LEU A 70 13.09 7.53 30.27
C LEU A 70 13.22 7.80 28.77
N ASN A 71 14.24 8.56 28.37
CA ASN A 71 14.48 8.90 26.96
C ASN A 71 15.24 7.80 26.19
N TYR A 72 15.83 6.81 26.88
CA TYR A 72 16.72 5.80 26.28
C TYR A 72 16.39 4.35 26.67
N SER A 73 15.32 4.12 27.44
CA SER A 73 14.76 2.80 27.72
C SER A 73 13.49 2.41 26.92
N PRO A 74 13.20 2.91 25.68
CA PRO A 74 12.10 2.36 24.88
C PRO A 74 12.12 0.84 24.72
N PRO A 75 13.26 0.14 24.47
CA PRO A 75 13.26 -1.30 24.39
C PRO A 75 12.68 -1.94 25.66
N PHE A 76 13.11 -1.45 26.83
CA PHE A 76 12.65 -1.94 28.14
C PHE A 76 11.13 -1.79 28.33
N PHE A 77 10.57 -0.60 28.08
CA PHE A 77 9.11 -0.39 28.24
C PHE A 77 8.29 -1.20 27.25
N LEU A 78 8.83 -1.47 26.06
CA LEU A 78 8.18 -2.30 25.06
C LEU A 78 8.11 -3.77 25.50
N PHE A 79 9.12 -4.31 26.19
CA PHE A 79 9.08 -5.69 26.70
C PHE A 79 8.13 -5.89 27.89
N LEU A 80 7.82 -4.85 28.65
CA LEU A 80 6.74 -4.90 29.65
C LEU A 80 5.36 -5.16 29.00
N LEU A 81 5.21 -4.90 27.70
CA LEU A 81 3.98 -5.20 26.95
C LEU A 81 3.75 -6.71 26.76
N LEU A 82 4.75 -7.56 27.03
CA LEU A 82 4.56 -9.01 27.00
C LEU A 82 3.48 -9.48 27.98
N ILE A 83 3.37 -8.86 29.17
CA ILE A 83 2.33 -9.19 30.15
C ILE A 83 0.93 -8.95 29.57
N PRO A 84 0.55 -7.71 29.16
CA PRO A 84 -0.78 -7.49 28.61
C PRO A 84 -1.02 -8.29 27.32
N MET A 85 0.00 -8.53 26.49
CA MET A 85 -0.14 -9.41 25.33
C MET A 85 -0.56 -10.84 25.70
N LEU A 86 0.03 -11.40 26.77
CA LEU A 86 -0.32 -12.72 27.30
C LEU A 86 -1.66 -12.72 28.04
N ILE A 87 -2.06 -11.62 28.68
CA ILE A 87 -3.40 -11.46 29.27
C ILE A 87 -4.49 -11.52 28.18
N PHE A 88 -4.24 -10.89 27.04
CA PHE A 88 -5.14 -10.98 25.88
C PHE A 88 -4.71 -12.07 24.91
N TYR A 89 -4.12 -13.18 25.37
CA TYR A 89 -3.76 -14.28 24.48
C TYR A 89 -5.01 -14.99 23.94
N ILE A 90 -4.99 -15.32 22.64
CA ILE A 90 -6.04 -16.09 21.96
C ILE A 90 -5.45 -17.34 21.35
N ASN A 91 -4.41 -17.22 20.54
CA ASN A 91 -3.71 -18.36 19.98
C ASN A 91 -2.25 -17.99 19.71
N ARG A 92 -1.44 -19.01 19.44
CA ARG A 92 0.01 -18.89 19.27
C ARG A 92 0.36 -18.00 18.08
N ASP A 93 -0.33 -18.15 16.97
CA ASP A 93 -0.04 -17.43 15.73
C ASP A 93 -0.33 -15.92 15.86
N ASP A 94 -1.42 -15.56 16.53
CA ASP A 94 -1.74 -14.16 16.86
C ASP A 94 -0.68 -13.58 17.79
N PHE A 95 -0.29 -14.30 18.86
CA PHE A 95 0.73 -13.84 19.79
C PHE A 95 2.09 -13.61 19.11
N ILE A 96 2.55 -14.57 18.30
CA ILE A 96 3.78 -14.43 17.50
C ILE A 96 3.65 -13.23 16.57
N GLY A 97 2.51 -13.08 15.89
CA GLY A 97 2.28 -11.97 15.00
C GLY A 97 2.34 -10.61 15.71
N ARG A 98 1.78 -10.48 16.92
CA ARG A 98 1.82 -9.26 17.75
C ARG A 98 3.23 -9.00 18.30
N LEU A 99 3.97 -10.05 18.64
CA LEU A 99 5.37 -9.96 19.06
C LEU A 99 6.27 -9.46 17.93
N LEU A 100 6.08 -9.96 16.71
CA LEU A 100 6.79 -9.46 15.54
C LEU A 100 6.44 -8.00 15.23
N ASN A 101 5.17 -7.60 15.40
CA ASN A 101 4.77 -6.20 15.25
C ASN A 101 5.42 -5.29 16.30
N LEU A 102 5.58 -5.76 17.53
CA LEU A 102 6.27 -5.03 18.60
C LEU A 102 7.74 -4.78 18.24
N ILE A 103 8.44 -5.80 17.72
CA ILE A 103 9.81 -5.66 17.24
C ILE A 103 9.87 -4.67 16.07
N LEU A 104 8.95 -4.79 15.13
CA LEU A 104 8.87 -3.89 13.98
C LEU A 104 8.67 -2.44 14.43
N LEU A 105 7.74 -2.18 15.36
CA LEU A 105 7.50 -0.86 15.93
C LEU A 105 8.75 -0.32 16.64
N PHE A 106 9.50 -1.18 17.33
CA PHE A 106 10.79 -0.83 17.91
C PHE A 106 11.82 -0.42 16.85
N ILE A 107 11.95 -1.18 15.77
CA ILE A 107 12.84 -0.84 14.64
C ILE A 107 12.45 0.52 14.04
N ILE A 108 11.16 0.77 13.85
CA ILE A 108 10.65 2.05 13.31
C ILE A 108 10.91 3.21 14.24
N LEU A 109 10.76 3.00 15.54
CA LEU A 109 11.12 3.95 16.58
C LEU A 109 12.59 4.31 16.54
N GLU A 110 13.45 3.31 16.42
CA GLU A 110 14.89 3.53 16.26
C GLU A 110 15.18 4.28 14.97
N ILE A 111 14.52 3.96 13.85
CA ILE A 111 14.60 4.72 12.60
C ILE A 111 14.11 6.16 12.76
N TYR A 112 13.07 6.43 13.55
CA TYR A 112 12.61 7.79 13.84
C TYR A 112 13.65 8.58 14.67
N ILE A 113 14.11 8.01 15.79
CA ILE A 113 15.08 8.63 16.70
C ILE A 113 16.39 8.89 15.95
N PHE A 114 16.92 7.82 15.36
CA PHE A 114 17.34 7.75 13.97
C PHE A 114 17.49 9.06 13.18
N LEU A 115 16.54 9.23 12.27
CA LEU A 115 16.39 10.33 11.31
C LEU A 115 16.42 11.71 11.96
N LYS A 116 16.06 11.79 13.24
CA LYS A 116 16.11 13.03 14.03
C LYS A 116 17.52 13.38 14.54
N LYS A 117 18.37 12.39 14.83
CA LYS A 117 19.72 12.61 15.40
C LYS A 117 20.75 12.80 14.29
N GLU A 118 21.31 14.02 14.20
CA GLU A 118 22.37 14.37 13.25
C GLU A 118 23.71 13.62 13.44
N LYS A 119 23.87 12.77 14.46
CA LYS A 119 25.14 12.07 14.76
C LYS A 119 24.90 10.59 15.03
N GLY A 120 25.36 9.71 14.13
CA GLY A 120 25.24 8.25 14.23
C GLY A 120 25.67 7.48 12.97
N PHE A 121 25.59 6.14 13.00
CA PHE A 121 25.97 5.25 11.90
C PHE A 121 25.27 5.57 10.58
N LEU A 122 23.95 5.83 10.54
CA LEU A 122 23.36 6.24 9.26
C LEU A 122 23.63 7.70 8.85
N ASN A 123 24.24 8.55 9.69
CA ASN A 123 24.81 9.80 9.17
C ASN A 123 26.08 9.49 8.38
N LEU A 124 26.83 8.44 8.74
CA LEU A 124 27.92 7.93 7.88
C LEU A 124 27.34 7.35 6.59
N ILE A 125 26.24 6.60 6.65
CA ILE A 125 25.55 6.08 5.46
C ILE A 125 25.00 7.23 4.59
N LEU A 126 24.39 8.24 5.20
CA LEU A 126 23.88 9.40 4.48
C LEU A 126 25.03 10.18 3.84
N LYS A 127 26.12 10.44 4.57
CA LYS A 127 27.36 11.02 4.01
C LYS A 127 27.95 10.17 2.88
N PHE A 128 27.91 8.85 3.01
CA PHE A 128 28.32 7.93 1.94
C PHE A 128 27.45 8.16 0.68
N PHE A 129 26.12 8.18 0.82
CA PHE A 129 25.20 8.43 -0.30
C PHE A 129 25.32 9.85 -0.88
N LEU A 130 25.58 10.87 -0.06
CA LEU A 130 25.81 12.26 -0.50
C LEU A 130 27.05 12.40 -1.40
N ASN A 131 28.01 11.48 -1.25
CA ASN A 131 29.29 11.48 -1.95
C ASN A 131 29.35 10.48 -3.12
N LEU A 132 28.29 9.69 -3.36
CA LEU A 132 28.28 8.76 -4.48
C LEU A 132 28.32 9.50 -5.83
N SER A 133 29.09 8.95 -6.75
CA SER A 133 29.02 9.34 -8.16
C SER A 133 27.65 8.97 -8.73
N LYS A 134 27.26 9.61 -9.84
CA LYS A 134 25.97 9.32 -10.50
C LYS A 134 25.85 7.84 -10.89
N ASN A 135 26.95 7.23 -11.35
CA ASN A 135 26.99 5.83 -11.76
C ASN A 135 26.80 4.89 -10.55
N LEU A 136 27.47 5.16 -9.43
CA LEU A 136 27.30 4.37 -8.21
C LEU A 136 25.89 4.52 -7.63
N LEU A 137 25.32 5.72 -7.68
CA LEU A 137 23.94 5.97 -7.26
C LEU A 137 22.95 5.18 -8.13
N PHE A 138 23.19 5.12 -9.44
CA PHE A 138 22.38 4.32 -10.37
C PHE A 138 22.48 2.83 -10.06
N LEU A 139 23.69 2.29 -9.93
CA LEU A 139 23.90 0.88 -9.59
C LEU A 139 23.25 0.52 -8.26
N PHE A 140 23.45 1.32 -7.22
CA PHE A 140 22.83 1.12 -5.92
C PHE A 140 21.30 1.10 -6.03
N SER A 141 20.72 2.04 -6.78
CA SER A 141 19.28 2.13 -7.00
C SER A 141 18.74 0.92 -7.75
N PHE A 142 19.44 0.47 -8.80
CA PHE A 142 19.10 -0.72 -9.56
C PHE A 142 19.11 -1.97 -8.69
N PHE A 143 20.18 -2.21 -7.91
CA PHE A 143 20.27 -3.37 -7.03
C PHE A 143 19.25 -3.34 -5.89
N SER A 144 19.03 -2.16 -5.28
CA SER A 144 18.04 -2.00 -4.21
C SER A 144 16.62 -2.28 -4.71
N LEU A 145 16.23 -1.72 -5.85
CA LEU A 145 14.93 -2.00 -6.45
C LEU A 145 14.79 -3.45 -6.88
N THR A 146 15.81 -4.02 -7.52
CA THR A 146 15.80 -5.43 -7.94
C THR A 146 15.59 -6.36 -6.75
N PHE A 147 16.24 -6.08 -5.61
CA PHE A 147 16.06 -6.84 -4.39
C PHE A 147 14.63 -6.72 -3.82
N LEU A 148 14.06 -5.51 -3.78
CA LEU A 148 12.68 -5.30 -3.33
C LEU A 148 11.66 -5.95 -4.28
N ILE A 149 11.89 -5.88 -5.59
CA ILE A 149 11.07 -6.54 -6.61
C ILE A 149 11.14 -8.06 -6.46
N LEU A 150 12.30 -8.62 -6.09
CA LEU A 150 12.44 -10.06 -5.81
C LEU A 150 11.59 -10.46 -4.59
N ILE A 151 11.71 -9.71 -3.49
CA ILE A 151 10.89 -9.90 -2.28
C ILE A 151 9.39 -9.85 -2.61
N PHE A 152 8.99 -8.91 -3.46
CA PHE A 152 7.62 -8.75 -3.92
C PHE A 152 7.17 -9.93 -4.80
N SER A 153 7.97 -10.31 -5.79
CA SER A 153 7.63 -11.31 -6.80
C SER A 153 7.60 -12.73 -6.23
N ILE A 154 8.38 -13.02 -5.19
CA ILE A 154 8.28 -14.28 -4.44
C ILE A 154 6.90 -14.42 -3.76
N ARG A 155 6.29 -13.31 -3.32
CA ARG A 155 4.99 -13.31 -2.63
C ARG A 155 3.81 -13.06 -3.55
N ASN A 156 4.04 -12.37 -4.67
CA ASN A 156 3.06 -12.08 -5.70
C ASN A 156 3.64 -12.38 -7.09
N PRO A 157 3.73 -13.67 -7.48
CA PRO A 157 4.42 -14.12 -8.68
C PRO A 157 3.70 -13.78 -9.99
N TYR A 158 2.47 -13.28 -9.92
CA TYR A 158 1.60 -13.10 -11.08
C TYR A 158 1.31 -11.63 -11.36
N LEU A 159 0.97 -11.34 -12.62
CA LEU A 159 0.44 -10.05 -13.06
C LEU A 159 -1.04 -9.93 -12.70
N SER A 160 -1.49 -8.75 -12.29
CA SER A 160 -2.86 -8.52 -11.79
C SER A 160 -3.47 -7.26 -12.39
N GLY A 161 -4.79 -7.10 -12.26
CA GLY A 161 -5.47 -5.91 -12.78
C GLY A 161 -5.37 -5.82 -14.29
N ASP A 162 -4.92 -4.67 -14.80
CA ASP A 162 -4.78 -4.47 -16.26
C ASP A 162 -3.51 -5.11 -16.84
N GLU A 163 -2.54 -5.50 -15.99
CA GLU A 163 -1.20 -5.95 -16.41
C GLU A 163 -1.21 -7.15 -17.39
N PRO A 164 -2.04 -8.21 -17.20
CA PRO A 164 -2.08 -9.32 -18.13
C PRO A 164 -2.49 -8.92 -19.55
N HIS A 165 -3.30 -7.87 -19.71
CA HIS A 165 -3.74 -7.41 -21.04
C HIS A 165 -2.60 -6.75 -21.82
N TYR A 166 -1.76 -5.96 -21.15
CA TYR A 166 -0.55 -5.40 -21.78
C TYR A 166 0.43 -6.50 -22.20
N TYR A 167 0.56 -7.55 -21.39
CA TYR A 167 1.34 -8.74 -21.74
C TYR A 167 0.77 -9.45 -22.97
N THR A 168 -0.55 -9.67 -23.02
CA THR A 168 -1.21 -10.32 -24.16
C THR A 168 -1.01 -9.54 -25.46
N ILE A 169 -1.10 -8.20 -25.44
CA ILE A 169 -0.79 -7.37 -26.60
C ILE A 169 0.66 -7.58 -27.06
N SER A 170 1.64 -7.60 -26.15
CA SER A 170 3.04 -7.87 -26.51
C SER A 170 3.26 -9.28 -27.05
N SER A 171 2.53 -10.27 -26.55
CA SER A 171 2.60 -11.66 -27.04
C SER A 171 2.07 -11.77 -28.47
N SER A 172 0.91 -11.15 -28.75
CA SER A 172 0.34 -11.05 -30.11
C SER A 172 1.31 -10.34 -31.07
N LEU A 173 1.87 -9.19 -30.68
CA LEU A 173 2.83 -8.47 -31.51
C LEU A 173 4.10 -9.27 -31.83
N LEU A 174 4.58 -10.09 -30.89
CA LEU A 174 5.79 -10.90 -31.10
C LEU A 174 5.52 -12.17 -31.91
N LYS A 175 4.41 -12.87 -31.62
CA LYS A 175 4.11 -14.19 -32.20
C LYS A 175 3.32 -14.10 -33.49
N ASP A 176 2.33 -13.22 -33.51
CA ASP A 176 1.33 -13.10 -34.57
C ASP A 176 1.61 -11.90 -35.49
N GLY A 177 2.30 -10.88 -34.97
CA GLY A 177 2.67 -9.68 -35.73
C GLY A 177 1.51 -8.70 -35.95
N ASP A 178 0.44 -8.82 -35.16
CA ASP A 178 -0.76 -7.99 -35.28
C ASP A 178 -1.29 -7.49 -33.91
N PHE A 179 -2.48 -6.90 -33.90
CA PHE A 179 -3.17 -6.41 -32.70
C PHE A 179 -4.51 -7.12 -32.44
N ASP A 180 -4.84 -8.16 -33.21
CA ASP A 180 -6.08 -8.93 -33.04
C ASP A 180 -5.85 -9.99 -31.96
N LEU A 181 -6.42 -9.77 -30.78
CA LEU A 181 -6.18 -10.62 -29.62
C LEU A 181 -7.11 -11.84 -29.56
N LYS A 182 -7.95 -12.07 -30.58
CA LYS A 182 -9.01 -13.09 -30.56
C LYS A 182 -8.44 -14.49 -30.36
N ASN A 183 -7.40 -14.85 -31.11
CA ASN A 183 -6.68 -16.12 -30.94
C ASN A 183 -6.00 -16.19 -29.56
N ASN A 184 -5.35 -15.12 -29.09
CA ASN A 184 -4.62 -15.15 -27.81
C ASN A 184 -5.55 -15.36 -26.61
N TYR A 185 -6.73 -14.72 -26.60
CA TYR A 185 -7.72 -14.97 -25.53
C TYR A 185 -8.36 -16.35 -25.66
N SER A 186 -8.58 -16.85 -26.88
CA SER A 186 -9.12 -18.19 -27.12
C SER A 186 -8.15 -19.28 -26.63
N SER A 187 -6.85 -19.08 -26.88
CA SER A 187 -5.76 -19.95 -26.40
C SER A 187 -5.38 -19.72 -24.94
N MET A 188 -5.95 -18.69 -24.30
CA MET A 188 -5.67 -18.29 -22.92
C MET A 188 -4.20 -17.94 -22.66
N ASP A 189 -3.52 -17.27 -23.59
CA ASP A 189 -2.08 -16.94 -23.51
C ASP A 189 -1.72 -16.16 -22.23
N TYR A 190 -2.66 -15.36 -21.71
CA TYR A 190 -2.51 -14.64 -20.44
C TYR A 190 -2.23 -15.56 -19.24
N LYS A 191 -2.56 -16.85 -19.32
CA LYS A 191 -2.33 -17.84 -18.23
C LYS A 191 -0.87 -18.05 -17.90
N TYR A 192 0.03 -17.71 -18.82
CA TYR A 192 1.47 -17.76 -18.59
C TYR A 192 1.95 -16.79 -17.49
N VAL A 193 1.24 -15.68 -17.29
CA VAL A 193 1.57 -14.63 -16.32
C VAL A 193 0.49 -14.43 -15.25
N ASN A 194 -0.71 -14.99 -15.45
CA ASN A 194 -1.81 -14.94 -14.48
C ASN A 194 -2.67 -16.22 -14.55
N PRO A 195 -2.66 -17.09 -13.53
CA PRO A 195 -3.37 -18.37 -13.56
C PRO A 195 -4.90 -18.24 -13.46
N THR A 196 -5.42 -17.06 -13.12
CA THR A 196 -6.85 -16.81 -12.99
C THR A 196 -7.47 -16.49 -14.35
N ASN A 197 -8.71 -16.91 -14.57
CA ASN A 197 -9.42 -16.56 -15.80
C ASN A 197 -9.67 -15.04 -15.83
N VAL A 198 -9.20 -14.39 -16.89
CA VAL A 198 -9.34 -12.94 -17.08
C VAL A 198 -10.34 -12.70 -18.22
N PHE A 199 -11.29 -11.79 -18.01
CA PHE A 199 -12.21 -11.38 -19.07
C PHE A 199 -11.47 -10.54 -20.12
N PRO A 200 -11.68 -10.77 -21.43
CA PRO A 200 -11.03 -9.99 -22.47
C PRO A 200 -11.36 -8.49 -22.36
N HIS A 201 -10.31 -7.66 -22.27
CA HIS A 201 -10.42 -6.20 -22.30
C HIS A 201 -10.38 -5.70 -23.75
N CYS A 202 -11.33 -6.18 -24.56
CA CYS A 202 -11.39 -5.94 -26.00
C CYS A 202 -12.76 -5.48 -26.49
N HIS A 203 -12.76 -4.87 -27.67
CA HIS A 203 -13.94 -4.59 -28.48
C HIS A 203 -13.74 -5.20 -29.86
N GLU A 204 -14.87 -5.56 -30.48
CA GLU A 204 -14.87 -5.99 -31.86
C GLU A 204 -14.55 -4.79 -32.78
N GLY A 205 -13.55 -4.95 -33.63
CA GLY A 205 -13.14 -3.94 -34.61
C GLY A 205 -13.81 -4.10 -35.97
N ARG A 206 -13.32 -3.37 -36.97
CA ARG A 206 -13.92 -3.28 -38.31
C ARG A 206 -14.07 -4.63 -39.04
N ASN A 207 -13.22 -5.61 -38.72
CA ASN A 207 -13.15 -6.90 -39.42
C ASN A 207 -13.51 -8.10 -38.52
N GLY A 208 -14.21 -7.89 -37.39
CA GLY A 208 -14.58 -8.98 -36.46
C GLY A 208 -13.45 -9.49 -35.56
N GLY A 209 -12.28 -8.84 -35.63
CA GLY A 209 -11.14 -9.04 -34.72
C GLY A 209 -11.37 -8.39 -33.36
N TRP A 210 -10.63 -8.84 -32.35
CA TRP A 210 -10.75 -8.38 -30.96
C TRP A 210 -9.60 -7.45 -30.59
N PHE A 211 -9.86 -6.14 -30.60
CA PHE A 211 -8.85 -5.13 -30.31
C PHE A 211 -8.98 -4.60 -28.89
N SER A 212 -7.85 -4.42 -28.21
CA SER A 212 -7.87 -3.94 -26.83
C SER A 212 -8.35 -2.49 -26.74
N PHE A 213 -9.09 -2.17 -25.67
CA PHE A 213 -9.35 -0.77 -25.30
C PHE A 213 -8.18 -0.13 -24.55
N HIS A 214 -7.12 -0.90 -24.25
CA HIS A 214 -5.86 -0.38 -23.74
C HIS A 214 -4.95 -0.03 -24.92
N LEU A 215 -4.34 1.16 -24.87
CA LEU A 215 -3.36 1.54 -25.88
C LEU A 215 -2.05 0.76 -25.72
N PRO A 216 -1.33 0.46 -26.82
CA PRO A 216 -0.19 -0.45 -26.81
C PRO A 216 1.12 0.16 -26.31
N GLY A 217 1.13 1.40 -25.78
CA GLY A 217 2.37 2.08 -25.40
C GLY A 217 3.21 1.31 -24.37
N ILE A 218 2.59 0.75 -23.32
CA ILE A 218 3.34 -0.10 -22.37
C ILE A 218 3.80 -1.40 -23.04
N SER A 219 2.99 -1.98 -23.92
CA SER A 219 3.34 -3.19 -24.66
C SER A 219 4.58 -2.95 -25.53
N PHE A 220 4.68 -1.79 -26.20
CA PHE A 220 5.87 -1.38 -26.96
C PHE A 220 7.11 -1.22 -26.08
N VAL A 221 6.96 -0.73 -24.85
CA VAL A 221 8.09 -0.58 -23.92
C VAL A 221 8.68 -1.93 -23.55
N ILE A 222 7.85 -2.95 -23.30
CA ILE A 222 8.33 -4.27 -22.88
C ILE A 222 8.75 -5.17 -24.05
N LEU A 223 8.38 -4.86 -25.30
CA LEU A 223 8.74 -5.66 -26.48
C LEU A 223 10.23 -6.02 -26.57
N PRO A 224 11.20 -5.12 -26.31
CA PRO A 224 12.63 -5.44 -26.44
C PRO A 224 13.12 -6.55 -25.49
N ILE A 225 12.48 -6.73 -24.33
CA ILE A 225 12.83 -7.80 -23.37
C ILE A 225 11.92 -9.02 -23.52
N PHE A 226 10.80 -8.88 -24.24
CA PHE A 226 9.73 -9.88 -24.30
C PHE A 226 10.19 -11.27 -24.79
N PRO A 227 11.05 -11.40 -25.82
CA PRO A 227 11.55 -12.71 -26.26
C PRO A 227 12.26 -13.50 -25.16
N ILE A 228 13.00 -12.82 -24.26
CA ILE A 228 13.68 -13.46 -23.13
C ILE A 228 12.64 -13.90 -22.09
N THR A 229 11.59 -13.11 -21.88
CA THR A 229 10.54 -13.42 -20.91
C THR A 229 9.68 -14.61 -21.30
N GLU A 230 9.53 -14.92 -22.59
CA GLU A 230 8.78 -16.08 -23.09
C GLU A 230 9.51 -17.43 -22.88
N ILE A 231 10.84 -17.40 -22.72
CA ILE A 231 11.65 -18.60 -22.48
C ILE A 231 11.77 -18.91 -20.98
N LEU A 232 11.56 -17.90 -20.11
CA LEU A 232 11.69 -18.03 -18.66
C LEU A 232 10.40 -18.49 -18.00
N PRO A 233 10.39 -19.57 -17.18
CA PRO A 233 9.17 -19.99 -16.50
C PRO A 233 8.70 -18.97 -15.47
N SER A 234 7.38 -18.92 -15.22
CA SER A 234 6.84 -18.19 -14.08
C SER A 234 7.42 -18.74 -12.76
N PRO A 235 7.86 -17.88 -11.81
CA PRO A 235 7.68 -16.41 -11.75
C PRO A 235 8.80 -15.56 -12.36
N TRP A 236 9.83 -16.16 -12.96
CA TRP A 236 11.03 -15.45 -13.42
C TRP A 236 10.78 -14.51 -14.60
N ASN A 237 9.85 -14.86 -15.50
CA ASN A 237 9.36 -13.97 -16.55
C ASN A 237 8.79 -12.66 -15.98
N VAL A 238 7.87 -12.75 -15.02
CA VAL A 238 7.22 -11.62 -14.37
C VAL A 238 8.23 -10.80 -13.59
N PHE A 239 9.15 -11.46 -12.87
CA PHE A 239 10.24 -10.77 -12.18
C PHE A 239 11.10 -9.95 -13.16
N LEU A 240 11.52 -10.53 -14.29
CA LEU A 240 12.32 -9.82 -15.30
C LEU A 240 11.58 -8.62 -15.90
N LEU A 241 10.29 -8.78 -16.24
CA LEU A 241 9.44 -7.68 -16.71
C LEU A 241 9.39 -6.53 -15.71
N ARG A 242 9.18 -6.84 -14.43
CA ARG A 242 9.13 -5.86 -13.34
C ARG A 242 10.47 -5.13 -13.17
N VAL A 243 11.59 -5.84 -13.21
CA VAL A 243 12.93 -5.24 -13.17
C VAL A 243 13.15 -4.30 -14.35
N PHE A 244 12.77 -4.70 -15.56
CA PHE A 244 12.89 -3.86 -16.74
C PHE A 244 12.03 -2.58 -16.64
N LEU A 245 10.80 -2.67 -16.15
CA LEU A 245 9.94 -1.50 -15.97
C LEU A 245 10.46 -0.55 -14.90
N SER A 246 11.14 -1.08 -13.87
CA SER A 246 11.71 -0.29 -12.76
C SER A 246 12.70 0.78 -13.22
N PHE A 247 13.31 0.64 -14.40
CA PHE A 247 14.13 1.68 -15.00
C PHE A 247 13.37 3.01 -15.16
N SER A 248 12.07 2.98 -15.43
CA SER A 248 11.25 4.19 -15.50
C SER A 248 11.22 4.94 -14.15
N GLY A 249 11.12 4.24 -13.03
CA GLY A 249 11.18 4.81 -11.68
C GLY A 249 12.57 5.36 -11.31
N ILE A 250 13.63 4.68 -11.74
CA ILE A 250 15.01 5.16 -11.59
C ILE A 250 15.20 6.46 -12.36
N LEU A 251 14.81 6.47 -13.65
CA LEU A 251 14.91 7.65 -14.51
C LEU A 251 14.07 8.81 -13.98
N PHE A 252 12.83 8.56 -13.54
CA PHE A 252 11.98 9.52 -12.85
C PHE A 252 12.71 10.18 -11.66
N SER A 253 13.27 9.37 -10.77
CA SER A 253 13.97 9.87 -9.58
C SER A 253 15.23 10.67 -9.95
N PHE A 254 15.96 10.27 -10.98
CA PHE A 254 17.09 11.05 -11.49
C PHE A 254 16.66 12.40 -12.07
N GLN A 255 15.49 12.50 -12.70
CA GLN A 255 14.96 13.78 -13.16
C GLN A 255 14.51 14.67 -11.99
N ILE A 256 14.00 14.09 -10.90
CA ILE A 256 13.77 14.83 -9.64
C ILE A 256 15.09 15.35 -9.07
N LEU A 257 16.13 14.51 -9.01
CA LEU A 257 17.45 14.93 -8.55
C LEU A 257 18.04 16.06 -9.41
N ARG A 258 17.90 15.97 -10.73
CA ARG A 258 18.30 17.02 -11.68
C ARG A 258 17.54 18.31 -11.41
N PHE A 259 16.22 18.23 -11.28
CA PHE A 259 15.35 19.37 -10.99
C PHE A 259 15.80 20.10 -9.72
N LEU A 260 15.98 19.36 -8.62
CA LEU A 260 16.34 19.94 -7.32
C LEU A 260 17.73 20.58 -7.33
N ARG A 261 18.72 19.93 -7.95
CA ARG A 261 20.08 20.51 -8.07
C ARG A 261 20.08 21.82 -8.86
N ARG A 262 19.25 21.88 -9.92
CA ARG A 262 19.09 23.09 -10.74
C ARG A 262 18.44 24.23 -9.96
N GLU A 263 17.46 23.93 -9.12
CA GLU A 263 16.82 24.89 -8.20
C GLU A 263 17.70 25.24 -6.97
N GLY A 264 18.96 24.81 -6.95
CA GLY A 264 19.93 25.16 -5.90
C GLY A 264 19.66 24.50 -4.55
N PHE A 265 18.96 23.36 -4.50
CA PHE A 265 18.80 22.62 -3.25
C PHE A 265 20.11 21.94 -2.83
N GLU A 266 20.36 21.97 -1.52
CA GLU A 266 21.49 21.32 -0.87
C GLU A 266 21.44 19.79 -1.03
N LYS A 267 22.61 19.12 -1.04
CA LYS A 267 22.67 17.66 -1.23
C LYS A 267 21.91 16.91 -0.14
N GLU A 268 21.94 17.44 1.06
CA GLU A 268 21.25 17.00 2.28
C GLU A 268 19.73 16.93 2.09
N ILE A 269 19.16 17.70 1.16
CA ILE A 269 17.74 17.63 0.78
C ILE A 269 17.58 16.80 -0.49
N THR A 270 18.41 17.02 -1.51
CA THR A 270 18.24 16.35 -2.81
C THR A 270 18.40 14.83 -2.75
N THR A 271 19.34 14.33 -1.94
CA THR A 271 19.63 12.89 -1.87
C THR A 271 18.53 12.12 -1.12
N PRO A 272 18.03 12.57 0.06
CA PRO A 272 16.86 11.96 0.66
C PRO A 272 15.62 12.02 -0.23
N ILE A 273 15.35 13.15 -0.90
CA ILE A 273 14.18 13.27 -1.78
C ILE A 273 14.30 12.33 -2.99
N TYR A 274 15.50 12.13 -3.53
CA TYR A 274 15.76 11.12 -4.57
C TYR A 274 15.39 9.70 -4.11
N PHE A 275 15.82 9.29 -2.91
CA PHE A 275 15.45 7.97 -2.39
C PHE A 275 13.97 7.88 -2.04
N ILE A 276 13.36 8.94 -1.54
CA ILE A 276 11.91 9.00 -1.30
C ILE A 276 11.14 8.82 -2.60
N SER A 277 11.53 9.49 -3.69
CA SER A 277 10.87 9.38 -5.00
C SER A 277 11.10 8.03 -5.70
N LEU A 278 12.03 7.21 -5.20
CA LEU A 278 12.39 5.93 -5.77
C LEU A 278 11.84 4.74 -4.96
N LEU A 279 12.05 4.79 -3.64
CA LEU A 279 11.92 3.65 -2.76
C LEU A 279 10.66 3.70 -1.90
N LEU A 280 9.94 4.82 -1.82
CA LEU A 280 8.75 4.91 -0.98
C LEU A 280 7.44 4.89 -1.79
N PRO A 281 6.34 4.46 -1.15
CA PRO A 281 4.96 4.71 -1.59
C PRO A 281 4.69 6.15 -2.06
N PRO A 282 3.92 6.33 -3.15
CA PRO A 282 3.41 5.32 -4.08
C PRO A 282 4.46 4.93 -5.16
N PHE A 283 5.59 5.65 -5.25
CA PHE A 283 6.52 5.58 -6.37
C PHE A 283 7.09 4.18 -6.60
N ILE A 284 7.53 3.50 -5.53
CA ILE A 284 8.13 2.18 -5.66
C ILE A 284 7.18 1.18 -6.31
N PHE A 285 5.91 1.15 -5.89
CA PHE A 285 4.95 0.19 -6.42
C PHE A 285 4.60 0.51 -7.88
N HIS A 286 4.45 1.77 -8.25
CA HIS A 286 4.20 2.12 -9.66
C HIS A 286 5.45 2.01 -10.53
N SER A 287 6.66 1.86 -9.96
CA SER A 287 7.89 1.75 -10.75
C SER A 287 8.00 0.45 -11.53
N PHE A 288 7.44 -0.65 -11.03
CA PHE A 288 7.64 -1.98 -11.60
C PHE A 288 6.36 -2.68 -12.07
N HIS A 289 5.18 -2.11 -11.84
CA HIS A 289 3.95 -2.65 -12.41
C HIS A 289 3.80 -2.25 -13.89
N LEU A 290 3.12 -3.08 -14.69
CA LEU A 290 2.85 -2.82 -16.11
C LEU A 290 1.74 -1.77 -16.27
N TYR A 291 2.05 -0.53 -15.86
CA TYR A 291 1.15 0.60 -15.86
C TYR A 291 1.81 1.82 -16.53
N PRO A 292 1.10 2.56 -17.40
CA PRO A 292 1.66 3.73 -18.10
C PRO A 292 1.99 4.92 -17.19
N GLU A 293 1.48 4.94 -15.97
CA GLU A 293 1.51 6.08 -15.06
C GLU A 293 2.93 6.54 -14.71
N MET A 294 3.82 5.63 -14.29
CA MET A 294 5.20 5.99 -13.93
C MET A 294 5.98 6.51 -15.14
N LEU A 295 5.77 5.90 -16.32
CA LEU A 295 6.42 6.34 -17.55
C LEU A 295 5.95 7.74 -17.96
N CYS A 296 4.65 8.01 -17.86
CA CYS A 296 4.10 9.34 -18.06
C CYS A 296 4.68 10.35 -17.05
N ALA A 297 4.82 9.96 -15.79
CA ALA A 297 5.42 10.80 -14.75
C ALA A 297 6.89 11.14 -15.06
N PHE A 298 7.68 10.16 -15.51
CA PHE A 298 9.06 10.34 -15.96
C PHE A 298 9.15 11.33 -17.12
N ILE A 299 8.38 11.10 -18.19
CA ILE A 299 8.37 12.00 -19.36
C ILE A 299 7.94 13.40 -18.94
N GLY A 300 6.92 13.51 -18.08
CA GLY A 300 6.43 14.79 -17.56
C GLY A 300 7.51 15.60 -16.85
N ILE A 301 8.22 15.01 -15.87
CA ILE A 301 9.29 15.72 -15.16
C ILE A 301 10.51 15.99 -16.03
N TYR A 302 10.82 15.11 -16.99
CA TYR A 302 11.85 15.35 -17.99
C TYR A 302 11.53 16.60 -18.82
N MET A 303 10.32 16.67 -19.38
CA MET A 303 9.87 17.82 -20.16
C MET A 303 9.86 19.11 -19.33
N VAL A 304 9.42 19.05 -18.07
CA VAL A 304 9.50 20.19 -17.14
C VAL A 304 10.95 20.67 -16.97
N ASN A 305 11.92 19.77 -16.81
CA ASN A 305 13.33 20.15 -16.74
C ASN A 305 13.81 20.82 -18.02
N GLU A 306 13.45 20.30 -19.20
CA GLU A 306 13.85 20.90 -20.49
C GLU A 306 13.22 22.28 -20.72
N ILE A 307 11.93 22.43 -20.40
CA ILE A 307 11.20 23.71 -20.43
C ILE A 307 11.91 24.74 -19.54
N LEU A 308 12.23 24.36 -18.31
CA LEU A 308 12.77 25.32 -17.36
C LEU A 308 14.27 25.60 -17.58
N GLU A 309 15.05 24.66 -18.12
CA GLU A 309 16.45 24.88 -18.52
C GLU A 309 16.57 25.66 -19.84
N GLY A 310 15.53 25.62 -20.68
CA GLY A 310 15.54 26.24 -22.00
C GLY A 310 16.66 25.72 -22.92
N LYS A 311 17.15 24.49 -22.70
CA LYS A 311 18.19 23.82 -23.49
C LYS A 311 17.64 23.15 -24.76
N ILE A 312 16.67 23.81 -25.37
CA ILE A 312 15.86 23.30 -26.47
C ILE A 312 16.53 23.67 -27.81
N LYS A 313 17.43 22.82 -28.32
CA LYS A 313 18.12 23.03 -29.62
C LYS A 313 18.43 21.71 -30.33
N GLY A 314 18.38 21.73 -31.66
CA GLY A 314 18.88 20.65 -32.52
C GLY A 314 18.16 19.32 -32.32
N SER A 315 18.93 18.21 -32.32
CA SER A 315 18.44 16.83 -32.16
C SER A 315 17.71 16.57 -30.84
N ARG A 316 17.95 17.38 -29.80
CA ARG A 316 17.21 17.26 -28.53
C ARG A 316 15.73 17.56 -28.72
N GLY A 317 15.38 18.57 -29.52
CA GLY A 317 13.98 18.89 -29.79
C GLY A 317 13.24 17.75 -30.49
N PHE A 318 13.94 16.95 -31.31
CA PHE A 318 13.40 15.74 -31.91
C PHE A 318 13.11 14.66 -30.86
N PHE A 319 14.03 14.44 -29.93
CA PHE A 319 13.81 13.51 -28.82
C PHE A 319 12.67 13.97 -27.89
N ASP A 320 12.60 15.27 -27.57
CA ASP A 320 11.53 15.87 -26.75
C ASP A 320 10.16 15.68 -27.41
N GLY A 321 10.08 15.89 -28.72
CA GLY A 321 8.87 15.67 -29.51
C GLY A 321 8.49 14.20 -29.63
N PHE A 322 9.47 13.29 -29.73
CA PHE A 322 9.25 11.84 -29.69
C PHE A 322 8.66 11.41 -28.34
N LEU A 323 9.27 11.81 -27.21
CA LEU A 323 8.77 11.47 -25.89
C LEU A 323 7.37 12.06 -25.63
N SER A 324 7.14 13.29 -26.06
CA SER A 324 5.83 13.94 -25.98
C SER A 324 4.78 13.18 -26.80
N GLY A 325 5.11 12.83 -28.05
CA GLY A 325 4.25 12.02 -28.90
C GLY A 325 3.98 10.64 -28.29
N PHE A 326 4.96 10.02 -27.65
CA PHE A 326 4.80 8.70 -27.03
C PHE A 326 3.72 8.67 -25.93
N ILE A 327 3.47 9.79 -25.23
CA ILE A 327 2.35 9.92 -24.28
C ILE A 327 1.01 9.56 -24.93
N LEU A 328 0.85 9.83 -26.24
CA LEU A 328 -0.37 9.53 -26.98
C LEU A 328 -0.71 8.04 -26.99
N PHE A 329 0.31 7.17 -26.99
CA PHE A 329 0.18 5.71 -26.95
C PHE A 329 0.07 5.14 -25.53
N LEU A 330 0.24 5.95 -24.49
CA LEU A 330 0.12 5.48 -23.11
C LEU A 330 -1.35 5.35 -22.69
N ASN A 331 -2.11 6.45 -22.78
CA ASN A 331 -3.54 6.49 -22.55
C ASN A 331 -4.12 7.87 -22.90
N GLN A 332 -5.38 7.91 -23.35
CA GLN A 332 -6.11 9.16 -23.62
C GLN A 332 -6.23 10.09 -22.42
N LYS A 333 -6.28 9.53 -21.20
CA LYS A 333 -6.36 10.34 -19.98
C LYS A 333 -5.16 11.28 -19.78
N TYR A 334 -4.03 11.04 -20.46
CA TYR A 334 -2.83 11.87 -20.33
C TYR A 334 -2.73 13.00 -21.37
N TYR A 335 -3.68 13.10 -22.31
CA TYR A 335 -3.66 14.14 -23.35
C TYR A 335 -3.68 15.57 -22.78
N PRO A 336 -4.38 15.88 -21.67
CA PRO A 336 -4.27 17.18 -21.03
C PRO A 336 -2.84 17.52 -20.56
N ILE A 337 -2.11 16.52 -20.02
CA ILE A 337 -0.71 16.69 -19.60
C ILE A 337 0.15 17.02 -20.82
N LEU A 338 0.02 16.25 -21.90
CA LEU A 338 0.73 16.46 -23.15
C LEU A 338 0.46 17.85 -23.74
N ALA A 339 -0.80 18.27 -23.81
CA ALA A 339 -1.19 19.56 -24.36
C ALA A 339 -0.54 20.72 -23.61
N LEU A 340 -0.56 20.67 -22.27
CA LEU A 340 0.01 21.74 -21.44
C LEU A 340 1.53 21.74 -21.45
N LEU A 341 2.18 20.57 -21.43
CA LEU A 341 3.63 20.48 -21.60
C LEU A 341 4.06 21.03 -22.95
N SER A 342 3.35 20.68 -24.03
CA SER A 342 3.64 21.18 -25.38
C SER A 342 3.46 22.69 -25.46
N LEU A 343 2.39 23.23 -24.86
CA LEU A 343 2.14 24.67 -24.80
C LEU A 343 3.28 25.42 -24.09
N PHE A 344 3.70 24.97 -22.90
CA PHE A 344 4.81 25.59 -22.17
C PHE A 344 6.15 25.43 -22.89
N TYR A 345 6.35 24.32 -23.59
CA TYR A 345 7.52 24.08 -24.41
C TYR A 345 7.58 25.04 -25.60
N PHE A 346 6.49 25.22 -26.35
CA PHE A 346 6.40 26.22 -27.41
C PHE A 346 6.58 27.64 -26.89
N TYR A 347 5.94 27.98 -25.77
CA TYR A 347 6.14 29.29 -25.12
C TYR A 347 7.61 29.55 -24.79
N THR A 348 8.35 28.55 -24.32
CA THR A 348 9.78 28.65 -24.03
C THR A 348 10.60 28.82 -25.31
N LEU A 349 10.23 28.11 -26.38
CA LEU A 349 10.88 28.22 -27.69
C LEU A 349 10.71 29.60 -28.32
N LEU A 350 9.50 30.18 -28.27
CA LEU A 350 9.20 31.49 -28.83
C LEU A 350 10.04 32.63 -28.22
N LYS A 351 10.62 32.42 -27.04
CA LYS A 351 11.55 33.36 -26.40
C LYS A 351 12.99 33.27 -26.92
N LYS A 352 13.32 32.31 -27.79
CA LYS A 352 14.67 32.12 -28.35
C LYS A 352 14.84 32.93 -29.64
N ARG A 353 16.09 33.25 -29.99
CA ARG A 353 16.43 34.00 -31.22
C ARG A 353 15.94 33.32 -32.51
N ASN A 354 16.07 31.99 -32.62
CA ASN A 354 15.63 31.20 -33.78
C ASN A 354 14.66 30.09 -33.32
N PRO A 355 13.38 30.41 -33.09
CA PRO A 355 12.40 29.46 -32.55
C PRO A 355 12.02 28.38 -33.56
N ILE A 356 12.02 28.71 -34.86
CA ILE A 356 11.48 27.88 -35.95
C ILE A 356 12.10 26.48 -35.97
N ASN A 357 13.44 26.38 -35.94
CA ASN A 357 14.10 25.07 -35.98
C ASN A 357 13.75 24.20 -34.77
N GLY A 358 13.63 24.80 -33.58
CA GLY A 358 13.21 24.09 -32.38
C GLY A 358 11.76 23.59 -32.46
N ILE A 359 10.88 24.42 -33.02
CA ILE A 359 9.47 24.08 -33.26
C ILE A 359 9.36 22.93 -34.26
N ILE A 360 10.04 23.03 -35.40
CA ILE A 360 10.04 21.98 -36.44
C ILE A 360 10.56 20.67 -35.87
N ASN A 361 11.71 20.69 -35.18
CA ASN A 361 12.30 19.47 -34.61
C ASN A 361 11.39 18.80 -33.59
N PHE A 362 10.63 19.57 -32.81
CA PHE A 362 9.64 19.02 -31.87
C PHE A 362 8.38 18.52 -32.56
N LEU A 363 7.86 19.27 -33.53
CA LEU A 363 6.61 18.96 -34.22
C LEU A 363 6.71 17.75 -35.14
N ILE A 364 7.83 17.57 -35.85
CA ILE A 364 8.00 16.42 -36.77
C ILE A 364 7.66 15.09 -36.07
N PRO A 365 8.37 14.67 -35.00
CA PRO A 365 8.10 13.40 -34.36
C PRO A 365 6.73 13.38 -33.65
N LEU A 366 6.29 14.50 -33.07
CA LEU A 366 4.97 14.58 -32.44
C LEU A 366 3.83 14.33 -33.44
N ILE A 367 3.89 14.96 -34.61
CA ILE A 367 2.92 14.80 -35.70
C ILE A 367 3.03 13.40 -36.29
N THR A 368 4.24 12.88 -36.52
CA THR A 368 4.44 11.51 -37.01
C THR A 368 3.80 10.49 -36.08
N ILE A 369 4.05 10.56 -34.77
CA ILE A 369 3.48 9.64 -33.79
C ILE A 369 1.96 9.81 -33.68
N SER A 370 1.45 11.04 -33.76
CA SER A 370 0.01 11.31 -33.82
C SER A 370 -0.63 10.66 -35.06
N GLY A 371 0.02 10.76 -36.21
CA GLY A 371 -0.40 10.12 -37.45
C GLY A 371 -0.41 8.59 -37.32
N LEU A 372 0.63 8.01 -36.72
CA LEU A 372 0.69 6.56 -36.44
C LEU A 372 -0.44 6.10 -35.52
N LEU A 373 -0.79 6.89 -34.48
CA LEU A 373 -1.94 6.58 -33.63
C LEU A 373 -3.25 6.62 -34.43
N ILE A 374 -3.46 7.65 -35.25
CA ILE A 374 -4.66 7.76 -36.07
C ILE A 374 -4.76 6.59 -37.05
N LEU A 375 -3.65 6.22 -37.69
CA LEU A 375 -3.58 5.06 -38.58
C LEU A 375 -3.89 3.76 -37.83
N TYR A 376 -3.36 3.57 -36.62
CA TYR A 376 -3.66 2.43 -35.76
C TYR A 376 -5.16 2.36 -35.41
N VAL A 377 -5.77 3.47 -35.02
CA VAL A 377 -7.19 3.51 -34.65
C VAL A 377 -8.09 3.29 -35.87
N TRP A 378 -7.71 3.85 -37.02
CA TRP A 378 -8.44 3.63 -38.27
C TRP A 378 -8.32 2.18 -38.75
N SER A 379 -7.13 1.56 -38.66
CA SER A 379 -6.93 0.18 -39.12
C SER A 379 -7.66 -0.84 -38.24
N THR A 380 -7.81 -0.55 -36.94
CA THR A 380 -8.48 -1.45 -35.97
C THR A 380 -9.98 -1.21 -35.88
N PHE A 381 -10.41 0.04 -35.69
CA PHE A 381 -11.81 0.40 -35.42
C PHE A 381 -12.52 1.07 -36.59
N GLY A 382 -11.81 1.46 -37.66
CA GLY A 382 -12.42 2.12 -38.82
C GLY A 382 -12.80 3.60 -38.61
N VAL A 383 -12.37 4.22 -37.51
CA VAL A 383 -12.73 5.60 -37.14
C VAL A 383 -11.46 6.44 -36.94
N PHE A 384 -11.48 7.70 -37.38
CA PHE A 384 -10.34 8.64 -37.25
C PHE A 384 -10.26 9.36 -35.88
N SER A 385 -10.94 8.84 -34.86
CA SER A 385 -11.00 9.45 -33.53
C SER A 385 -10.36 8.53 -32.50
N PRO A 386 -9.27 8.92 -31.82
CA PRO A 386 -8.69 8.12 -30.76
C PRO A 386 -9.70 7.72 -29.67
N PHE A 387 -10.74 8.52 -29.44
CA PHE A 387 -11.78 8.23 -28.44
C PHE A 387 -12.61 6.97 -28.76
N SER A 388 -12.60 6.47 -30.01
CA SER A 388 -13.33 5.25 -30.40
C SER A 388 -12.80 3.99 -29.70
N ILE A 389 -11.57 4.01 -29.21
CA ILE A 389 -10.92 2.90 -28.49
C ILE A 389 -11.69 2.55 -27.21
N ARG A 390 -12.43 3.50 -26.62
CA ARG A 390 -13.37 3.24 -25.52
C ARG A 390 -14.78 3.24 -26.10
N LYS A 391 -15.45 2.08 -26.11
CA LYS A 391 -16.79 1.91 -26.71
C LYS A 391 -17.84 2.90 -26.18
N GLU A 392 -17.68 3.35 -24.93
CA GLU A 392 -18.53 4.35 -24.26
C GLU A 392 -18.51 5.74 -24.92
N VAL A 393 -17.49 6.09 -25.71
CA VAL A 393 -17.27 7.46 -26.26
C VAL A 393 -17.42 7.49 -27.80
N SER A 394 -18.00 6.44 -28.39
CA SER A 394 -18.01 6.25 -29.84
C SER A 394 -19.03 7.12 -30.61
N THR A 395 -19.93 7.87 -29.95
CA THR A 395 -20.98 8.68 -30.59
C THR A 395 -20.97 10.15 -30.12
N LEU A 396 -21.42 11.08 -30.99
CA LEU A 396 -21.70 12.48 -30.62
C LEU A 396 -22.66 12.61 -29.42
N SER A 397 -23.57 11.63 -29.24
CA SER A 397 -24.44 11.55 -28.07
C SER A 397 -23.66 11.34 -26.75
N SER A 398 -22.53 10.61 -26.77
CA SER A 398 -21.66 10.42 -25.60
C SER A 398 -20.90 11.68 -25.19
N PHE A 399 -20.59 12.59 -26.11
CA PHE A 399 -20.01 13.89 -25.76
C PHE A 399 -21.03 14.80 -25.07
N SER A 400 -22.31 14.73 -25.48
CA SER A 400 -23.38 15.46 -24.80
C SER A 400 -23.71 14.89 -23.41
N SER A 401 -23.57 13.57 -23.21
CA SER A 401 -23.76 12.94 -21.89
C SER A 401 -22.59 13.21 -20.94
N PHE A 402 -21.37 13.43 -21.45
CA PHE A 402 -20.20 13.86 -20.67
C PHE A 402 -20.45 15.13 -19.85
N PHE A 403 -21.22 16.08 -20.39
CA PHE A 403 -21.60 17.31 -19.68
C PHE A 403 -22.94 17.20 -18.93
N LYS A 404 -23.87 16.34 -19.39
CA LYS A 404 -25.19 16.17 -18.75
C LYS A 404 -25.16 15.34 -17.47
N GLY A 405 -24.11 14.52 -17.24
CA GLY A 405 -23.95 13.68 -16.05
C GLY A 405 -23.10 14.28 -14.92
N PHE A 406 -22.83 15.60 -14.94
CA PHE A 406 -22.02 16.22 -13.89
C PHE A 406 -22.79 16.35 -12.58
N GLU A 407 -22.36 15.59 -11.58
CA GLU A 407 -22.85 15.71 -10.21
C GLU A 407 -21.76 16.30 -9.31
N PRO A 408 -21.92 17.55 -8.82
CA PRO A 408 -20.88 18.24 -8.06
C PRO A 408 -20.39 17.48 -6.83
N LEU A 409 -21.29 16.77 -6.15
CA LEU A 409 -20.96 15.96 -4.97
C LEU A 409 -20.07 14.78 -5.34
N TYR A 410 -20.44 13.97 -6.34
CA TYR A 410 -19.61 12.84 -6.77
C TYR A 410 -18.27 13.28 -7.39
N PHE A 411 -18.25 14.44 -8.04
CA PHE A 411 -17.01 15.06 -8.50
C PHE A 411 -16.07 15.38 -7.32
N LEU A 412 -16.58 16.09 -6.31
CA LEU A 412 -15.82 16.44 -5.11
C LEU A 412 -15.37 15.19 -4.35
N GLU A 413 -16.26 14.21 -4.18
CA GLU A 413 -15.92 12.92 -3.56
C GLU A 413 -14.84 12.18 -4.34
N SER A 414 -14.88 12.18 -5.68
CA SER A 414 -13.84 11.54 -6.50
C SER A 414 -12.51 12.29 -6.44
N PHE A 415 -12.53 13.62 -6.36
CA PHE A 415 -11.32 14.38 -6.12
C PHE A 415 -10.70 14.05 -4.75
N LEU A 416 -11.52 13.99 -3.70
CA LEU A 416 -11.08 13.65 -2.35
C LEU A 416 -10.64 12.18 -2.22
N ASP A 417 -11.29 11.27 -2.95
CA ASP A 417 -10.97 9.83 -3.02
C ASP A 417 -9.47 9.61 -3.27
N TYR A 418 -8.93 10.28 -4.29
CA TYR A 418 -7.52 10.12 -4.71
C TYR A 418 -6.49 10.48 -3.64
N PHE A 419 -6.86 11.35 -2.69
CA PHE A 419 -5.96 11.78 -1.62
C PHE A 419 -6.24 11.09 -0.30
N LEU A 420 -7.52 10.89 0.04
CA LEU A 420 -7.94 10.59 1.40
C LEU A 420 -8.50 9.19 1.56
N ASP A 421 -9.10 8.58 0.54
CA ASP A 421 -9.81 7.31 0.72
C ASP A 421 -8.92 6.21 1.32
N GLN A 422 -9.44 5.49 2.31
CA GLN A 422 -8.69 4.42 2.98
C GLN A 422 -8.38 3.19 2.12
N ARG A 423 -8.95 3.08 0.93
CA ARG A 423 -8.70 2.01 -0.04
C ARG A 423 -7.66 2.43 -1.08
N ASP A 424 -7.71 3.69 -1.52
CA ASP A 424 -6.95 4.16 -2.69
C ASP A 424 -6.26 5.51 -2.56
N GLY A 425 -6.54 6.23 -1.48
CA GLY A 425 -6.00 7.55 -1.23
C GLY A 425 -4.50 7.53 -1.03
N LEU A 426 -3.83 8.59 -1.50
CA LEU A 426 -2.40 8.79 -1.32
C LEU A 426 -2.00 8.88 0.16
N LEU A 427 -2.72 9.67 0.96
CA LEU A 427 -2.30 10.04 2.31
C LEU A 427 -2.46 8.93 3.35
N PRO A 428 -3.50 8.06 3.32
CA PRO A 428 -3.55 6.92 4.24
C PRO A 428 -2.35 5.98 4.09
N TYR A 429 -1.87 5.76 2.86
CA TYR A 429 -0.76 4.84 2.58
C TYR A 429 0.62 5.51 2.66
N ALA A 430 0.70 6.80 2.31
CA ALA A 430 1.92 7.60 2.34
C ALA A 430 1.72 8.90 3.13
N PRO A 431 1.46 8.83 4.46
CA PRO A 431 1.14 10.00 5.27
C PRO A 431 2.22 11.10 5.22
N PHE A 432 3.49 10.77 5.01
CA PHE A 432 4.56 11.77 4.86
C PHE A 432 4.33 12.73 3.68
N LEU A 433 3.56 12.33 2.67
CA LEU A 433 3.21 13.19 1.54
C LEU A 433 2.21 14.28 1.92
N PHE A 434 1.61 14.26 3.11
CA PHE A 434 0.88 15.41 3.64
C PHE A 434 1.75 16.68 3.64
N PHE A 435 3.04 16.54 3.97
CA PHE A 435 3.98 17.66 4.01
C PHE A 435 4.31 18.24 2.63
N SER A 436 4.00 17.51 1.55
CA SER A 436 4.06 18.04 0.19
C SER A 436 3.03 19.16 -0.03
N LEU A 437 1.85 19.09 0.61
CA LEU A 437 0.84 20.16 0.57
C LEU A 437 1.36 21.45 1.24
N LEU A 438 2.05 21.32 2.37
CA LEU A 438 2.72 22.45 3.01
C LEU A 438 3.89 22.97 2.16
N GLY A 439 4.58 22.06 1.48
CA GLY A 439 5.61 22.36 0.50
C GLY A 439 5.12 23.15 -0.71
N LEU A 440 3.90 22.90 -1.19
CA LEU A 440 3.26 23.68 -2.23
C LEU A 440 3.05 25.14 -1.80
N ILE A 441 2.70 25.37 -0.52
CA ILE A 441 2.57 26.73 0.03
C ILE A 441 3.92 27.44 0.03
N GLU A 442 4.98 26.77 0.49
CA GLU A 442 6.33 27.36 0.49
C GLU A 442 6.86 27.60 -0.92
N MET A 443 6.61 26.69 -1.85
CA MET A 443 6.93 26.87 -3.26
C MET A 443 6.19 28.09 -3.85
N GLY A 444 4.89 28.26 -3.56
CA GLY A 444 4.12 29.42 -4.00
C GLY A 444 4.63 30.75 -3.42
N ARG A 445 5.18 30.73 -2.19
CA ARG A 445 5.80 31.90 -1.54
C ARG A 445 7.18 32.24 -2.12
N LYS A 446 7.99 31.23 -2.45
CA LYS A 446 9.40 31.41 -2.83
C LYS A 446 9.63 31.47 -4.34
N ASN A 447 8.85 30.71 -5.10
CA ASN A 447 8.96 30.64 -6.55
C ASN A 447 7.57 30.51 -7.18
N LYS A 448 6.81 31.63 -7.16
CA LYS A 448 5.43 31.71 -7.66
C LYS A 448 5.31 31.25 -9.12
N ASN A 449 6.28 31.59 -9.97
CA ASN A 449 6.25 31.21 -11.38
C ASN A 449 6.35 29.69 -11.55
N LEU A 450 7.30 29.05 -10.85
CA LEU A 450 7.41 27.60 -10.84
C LEU A 450 6.13 26.96 -10.30
N PHE A 451 5.60 27.47 -9.18
CA PHE A 451 4.34 26.99 -8.61
C PHE A 451 3.21 27.01 -9.64
N LEU A 452 3.04 28.14 -10.34
CA LEU A 452 1.99 28.29 -11.36
C LEU A 452 2.19 27.30 -12.52
N ILE A 453 3.41 27.08 -13.01
CA ILE A 453 3.68 26.12 -14.08
C ILE A 453 3.28 24.70 -13.64
N LEU A 454 3.78 24.25 -12.50
CA LEU A 454 3.55 22.88 -12.02
C LEU A 454 2.07 22.62 -11.70
N ILE A 455 1.38 23.58 -11.08
CA ILE A 455 -0.05 23.48 -10.80
C ILE A 455 -0.87 23.55 -12.09
N SER A 456 -0.50 24.40 -13.04
CA SER A 456 -1.22 24.51 -14.31
C SER A 456 -1.17 23.21 -15.10
N ILE A 457 -0.08 22.43 -15.03
CA ILE A 457 0.01 21.11 -15.67
C ILE A 457 -0.77 20.05 -14.88
N SER A 458 -0.64 20.05 -13.55
CA SER A 458 -1.13 18.95 -12.71
C SER A 458 -2.64 19.02 -12.43
N LEU A 459 -3.15 20.22 -12.13
CA LEU A 459 -4.51 20.41 -11.65
C LEU A 459 -5.57 20.06 -12.72
N PRO A 460 -5.47 20.52 -13.99
CA PRO A 460 -6.46 20.18 -15.02
C PRO A 460 -6.58 18.67 -15.24
N TYR A 461 -5.47 17.93 -15.20
CA TYR A 461 -5.48 16.47 -15.31
C TYR A 461 -6.28 15.82 -14.17
N ILE A 462 -6.01 16.21 -12.91
CA ILE A 462 -6.71 15.65 -11.75
C ILE A 462 -8.21 16.00 -11.80
N LEU A 463 -8.56 17.23 -12.15
CA LEU A 463 -9.96 17.67 -12.24
C LEU A 463 -10.71 16.92 -13.35
N LEU A 464 -10.11 16.76 -14.53
CA LEU A 464 -10.70 15.97 -15.62
C LEU A 464 -10.85 14.49 -15.24
N TYR A 465 -9.90 13.96 -14.48
CA TYR A 465 -9.98 12.58 -14.01
C TYR A 465 -11.10 12.40 -12.97
N ALA A 466 -11.25 13.34 -12.04
CA ALA A 466 -12.34 13.39 -11.07
C ALA A 466 -13.72 13.59 -11.73
N TRP A 467 -13.80 14.42 -12.79
CA TRP A 467 -15.01 14.65 -13.58
C TRP A 467 -15.57 13.34 -14.15
N ASN A 468 -14.68 12.47 -14.65
CA ASN A 468 -15.07 11.18 -15.22
C ASN A 468 -15.48 10.13 -14.17
N LEU A 469 -15.49 10.48 -12.88
CA LEU A 469 -15.65 9.54 -11.76
C LEU A 469 -14.72 8.32 -11.93
N GLY A 470 -13.57 8.58 -12.55
CA GLY A 470 -12.69 7.55 -13.07
C GLY A 470 -11.86 6.99 -11.93
N ARG A 471 -11.85 5.67 -11.80
CA ARG A 471 -10.79 4.94 -11.13
C ARG A 471 -10.46 3.73 -11.99
N GLY A 472 -9.17 3.53 -12.27
CA GLY A 472 -8.69 2.32 -12.93
C GLY A 472 -9.05 1.08 -12.12
N GLY A 473 -9.06 -0.10 -12.76
CA GLY A 473 -9.40 -1.37 -12.12
C GLY A 473 -8.51 -1.76 -10.94
N TYR A 474 -8.57 -3.03 -10.55
CA TYR A 474 -7.77 -3.63 -9.48
C TYR A 474 -6.27 -3.28 -9.60
N SER A 475 -5.77 -2.31 -8.84
CA SER A 475 -4.43 -1.72 -9.00
C SER A 475 -3.89 -1.12 -7.70
N PRO A 476 -2.58 -0.80 -7.61
CA PRO A 476 -2.02 -0.09 -6.46
C PRO A 476 -2.69 1.27 -6.20
N PHE A 477 -2.77 1.65 -4.93
CA PHE A 477 -3.32 2.94 -4.49
C PHE A 477 -2.65 4.15 -5.17
N ALA A 478 -3.35 5.29 -5.15
CA ALA A 478 -2.95 6.57 -5.72
C ALA A 478 -2.63 6.57 -7.23
N ARG A 479 -3.00 5.52 -7.97
CA ARG A 479 -2.85 5.43 -9.44
C ARG A 479 -3.31 6.70 -10.19
N PRO A 480 -4.45 7.35 -9.85
CA PRO A 480 -4.90 8.58 -10.50
C PRO A 480 -3.92 9.76 -10.42
N LEU A 481 -3.11 9.82 -9.37
CA LEU A 481 -2.16 10.92 -9.14
C LEU A 481 -0.78 10.62 -9.73
N MET A 482 -0.53 9.38 -10.14
CA MET A 482 0.82 8.90 -10.40
C MET A 482 1.47 9.60 -11.62
N ALA A 483 0.71 9.90 -12.67
CA ALA A 483 1.23 10.61 -13.87
C ALA A 483 1.71 12.05 -13.60
N ILE A 484 1.23 12.68 -12.53
CA ILE A 484 1.64 14.03 -12.09
C ILE A 484 2.44 14.00 -10.79
N SER A 485 2.84 12.81 -10.34
CA SER A 485 3.37 12.59 -8.99
C SER A 485 4.69 13.30 -8.72
N TRP A 486 5.41 13.77 -9.76
CA TRP A 486 6.61 14.60 -9.62
C TRP A 486 6.37 15.88 -8.82
N ILE A 487 5.13 16.39 -8.74
CA ILE A 487 4.82 17.57 -7.93
C ILE A 487 5.03 17.31 -6.43
N PHE A 488 4.83 16.06 -5.96
CA PHE A 488 4.93 15.71 -4.56
C PHE A 488 6.36 15.74 -4.01
N PRO A 489 7.37 15.06 -4.59
CA PRO A 489 8.74 15.15 -4.10
C PRO A 489 9.34 16.54 -4.29
N VAL A 490 8.98 17.27 -5.38
CA VAL A 490 9.41 18.65 -5.59
C VAL A 490 8.90 19.56 -4.47
N SER A 491 7.59 19.55 -4.22
CA SER A 491 7.00 20.36 -3.14
C SER A 491 7.49 19.92 -1.77
N LEU A 492 7.67 18.63 -1.52
CA LEU A 492 8.26 18.14 -0.27
C LEU A 492 9.68 18.69 -0.04
N ALA A 493 10.50 18.83 -1.08
CA ALA A 493 11.81 19.47 -0.96
C ALA A 493 11.70 20.93 -0.51
N TYR A 494 10.73 21.70 -1.04
CA TYR A 494 10.44 23.06 -0.58
C TYR A 494 10.01 23.09 0.89
N PHE A 495 9.19 22.13 1.34
CA PHE A 495 8.87 22.01 2.77
C PHE A 495 10.13 21.77 3.60
N LEU A 496 10.98 20.82 3.23
CA LEU A 496 12.19 20.51 4.01
C LEU A 496 13.18 21.67 4.07
N ARG A 497 13.30 22.46 3.01
CA ARG A 497 14.19 23.64 2.95
C ARG A 497 13.64 24.83 3.73
N GLU A 498 12.35 25.13 3.57
CA GLU A 498 11.78 26.40 4.03
C GLU A 498 11.01 26.31 5.35
N ASN A 499 10.62 25.10 5.78
CA ASN A 499 9.84 24.92 7.00
C ASN A 499 10.58 25.44 8.23
N ARG A 500 9.88 26.26 9.01
CA ARG A 500 10.42 26.96 10.19
C ARG A 500 10.00 26.30 11.50
N PHE A 501 9.10 25.32 11.45
CA PHE A 501 8.50 24.70 12.63
C PHE A 501 9.12 23.35 12.94
N ASN A 502 9.82 23.26 14.07
CA ASN A 502 10.42 22.01 14.54
C ASN A 502 9.39 20.91 14.76
N LEU A 503 8.17 21.25 15.22
CA LEU A 503 7.08 20.28 15.37
C LEU A 503 6.77 19.61 14.03
N LEU A 504 6.53 20.39 12.98
CA LEU A 504 6.22 19.84 11.65
C LEU A 504 7.38 19.06 11.05
N LYS A 505 8.63 19.51 11.27
CA LYS A 505 9.81 18.73 10.85
C LYS A 505 9.87 17.38 11.57
N ASN A 506 9.57 17.34 12.86
CA ASN A 506 9.54 16.08 13.62
C ASN A 506 8.35 15.20 13.23
N SER A 507 7.18 15.78 13.01
CA SER A 507 6.00 15.07 12.51
C SER A 507 6.24 14.50 11.11
N PHE A 508 6.99 15.20 10.27
CA PHE A 508 7.43 14.67 8.97
C PHE A 508 8.21 13.36 9.14
N PHE A 509 9.25 13.35 9.98
CA PHE A 509 10.02 12.12 10.22
C PHE A 509 9.16 11.02 10.84
N LEU A 510 8.22 11.36 11.71
CA LEU A 510 7.29 10.38 12.27
C LEU A 510 6.40 9.75 11.19
N PHE A 511 5.86 10.57 10.30
CA PHE A 511 4.99 10.12 9.22
C PHE A 511 5.77 9.36 8.15
N LEU A 512 7.04 9.71 7.94
CA LEU A 512 7.97 8.96 7.09
C LEU A 512 8.25 7.56 7.67
N SER A 513 8.54 7.49 8.97
CA SER A 513 8.68 6.23 9.71
C SER A 513 7.40 5.39 9.67
N LEU A 514 6.23 6.03 9.73
CA LEU A 514 4.94 5.36 9.56
C LEU A 514 4.77 4.79 8.15
N THR A 515 5.15 5.54 7.12
CA THR A 515 5.09 5.03 5.75
C THR A 515 5.99 3.81 5.54
N LEU A 516 7.18 3.79 6.13
CA LEU A 516 8.05 2.61 6.11
C LEU A 516 7.39 1.39 6.78
N LEU A 517 6.61 1.59 7.86
CA LEU A 517 5.82 0.53 8.48
C LEU A 517 4.76 -0.03 7.52
N PHE A 518 4.02 0.86 6.87
CA PHE A 518 2.98 0.47 5.91
C PHE A 518 3.59 -0.23 4.70
N GLU A 519 4.67 0.30 4.16
CA GLU A 519 5.42 -0.30 3.07
C GLU A 519 5.91 -1.71 3.43
N PHE A 520 6.45 -1.93 4.64
CA PHE A 520 6.81 -3.26 5.10
C PHE A 520 5.62 -4.23 5.04
N PHE A 521 4.44 -3.81 5.51
CA PHE A 521 3.24 -4.64 5.43
C PHE A 521 2.78 -4.88 3.98
N LEU A 522 2.93 -3.90 3.09
CA LEU A 522 2.60 -4.05 1.67
C LEU A 522 3.54 -5.02 0.94
N PHE A 523 4.84 -5.04 1.28
CA PHE A 523 5.76 -6.08 0.78
C PHE A 523 5.47 -7.45 1.40
N LYS A 524 5.11 -7.49 2.69
CA LYS A 524 4.77 -8.75 3.38
C LYS A 524 3.45 -9.34 2.88
N TYR A 525 2.49 -8.50 2.52
CA TYR A 525 1.15 -8.84 2.06
C TYR A 525 0.79 -8.01 0.81
N PRO A 526 1.36 -8.35 -0.36
CA PRO A 526 1.13 -7.63 -1.62
C PRO A 526 -0.33 -7.42 -1.99
N GLN A 527 -1.22 -8.33 -1.58
CA GLN A 527 -2.66 -8.23 -1.81
C GLN A 527 -3.26 -6.93 -1.24
N PHE A 528 -2.68 -6.32 -0.20
CA PHE A 528 -3.16 -5.07 0.38
C PHE A 528 -2.96 -3.85 -0.54
N LEU A 529 -2.11 -3.98 -1.58
CA LEU A 529 -1.95 -2.96 -2.61
C LEU A 529 -3.16 -2.89 -3.53
N TYR A 530 -3.78 -4.04 -3.81
CA TYR A 530 -4.76 -4.15 -4.86
C TYR A 530 -6.17 -4.15 -4.28
N GLN A 531 -6.95 -3.14 -4.63
CA GLN A 531 -8.32 -3.05 -4.20
C GLN A 531 -9.26 -2.94 -5.41
N PRO A 532 -10.46 -3.54 -5.38
CA PRO A 532 -11.44 -3.33 -6.42
C PRO A 532 -11.86 -1.86 -6.47
N THR A 533 -12.43 -1.41 -7.60
CA THR A 533 -12.85 -0.02 -7.81
C THR A 533 -13.84 0.45 -6.75
N THR A 534 -13.88 1.74 -6.44
CA THR A 534 -14.84 2.33 -5.48
C THR A 534 -16.31 2.18 -5.93
N LYS A 535 -16.54 1.73 -7.17
CA LYS A 535 -17.84 1.37 -7.73
C LYS A 535 -18.16 -0.10 -7.48
N GLY A 536 -19.38 -0.41 -7.03
CA GLY A 536 -19.85 -1.79 -6.83
C GLY A 536 -19.36 -2.46 -5.54
N ILE A 537 -18.65 -1.72 -4.67
CA ILE A 537 -18.27 -2.18 -3.33
C ILE A 537 -19.10 -1.45 -2.27
N THR A 538 -19.57 -2.21 -1.28
CA THR A 538 -20.27 -1.67 -0.10
C THR A 538 -19.41 -1.63 1.16
N GLU A 539 -18.30 -2.38 1.17
CA GLU A 539 -17.33 -2.39 2.27
C GLU A 539 -16.40 -1.18 2.18
N ARG A 540 -16.40 -0.33 3.20
CA ARG A 540 -15.55 0.88 3.26
C ARG A 540 -14.09 0.57 3.56
N GLY A 541 -13.82 -0.52 4.27
CA GLY A 541 -12.50 -0.82 4.80
C GLY A 541 -11.46 -1.17 3.73
N GLY A 542 -10.31 -0.50 3.79
CA GLY A 542 -9.11 -0.93 3.07
C GLY A 542 -8.46 -2.13 3.75
N ASP A 543 -7.83 -3.01 2.97
CA ASP A 543 -7.29 -4.28 3.49
C ASP A 543 -6.15 -4.09 4.49
N LEU A 544 -5.25 -3.13 4.22
CA LEU A 544 -4.17 -2.77 5.15
C LEU A 544 -4.74 -2.31 6.51
N PHE A 545 -5.69 -1.37 6.49
CA PHE A 545 -6.27 -0.82 7.71
C PHE A 545 -7.16 -1.82 8.44
N SER A 546 -7.83 -2.71 7.70
CA SER A 546 -8.55 -3.83 8.27
C SER A 546 -7.59 -4.83 8.93
N TYR A 547 -6.40 -5.05 8.37
CA TYR A 547 -5.34 -5.86 8.98
C TYR A 547 -4.77 -5.23 10.26
N MET A 548 -4.73 -3.90 10.32
CA MET A 548 -4.29 -3.15 11.51
C MET A 548 -5.33 -3.11 12.63
N GLY A 549 -6.55 -3.61 12.38
CA GLY A 549 -7.59 -3.73 13.39
C GLY A 549 -7.33 -4.84 14.40
N ASN A 550 -8.03 -4.74 15.53
CA ASN A 550 -8.04 -5.73 16.60
C ASN A 550 -9.44 -5.88 17.19
N LEU A 551 -9.56 -6.75 18.21
CA LEU A 551 -10.80 -7.05 18.92
C LEU A 551 -11.57 -5.80 19.40
N TYR A 552 -10.88 -4.73 19.81
CA TYR A 552 -11.50 -3.53 20.40
C TYR A 552 -11.52 -2.32 19.46
N PHE A 553 -10.67 -2.31 18.44
CA PHE A 553 -10.49 -1.17 17.56
C PHE A 553 -10.43 -1.57 16.09
N TYR A 554 -11.29 -0.95 15.30
CA TYR A 554 -11.36 -1.19 13.86
C TYR A 554 -11.05 0.13 13.13
N PRO A 555 -9.78 0.36 12.72
CA PRO A 555 -9.33 1.60 12.10
C PRO A 555 -10.21 2.08 10.94
N PRO A 556 -10.74 1.20 10.06
CA PRO A 556 -11.59 1.62 8.96
C PRO A 556 -12.83 2.44 9.32
N LYS A 557 -13.34 2.38 10.57
CA LYS A 557 -14.46 3.22 11.02
C LYS A 557 -14.08 4.68 11.23
N PHE A 558 -12.79 4.99 11.34
CA PHE A 558 -12.28 6.33 11.66
C PHE A 558 -11.50 6.96 10.50
N LEU A 559 -11.29 6.21 9.42
CA LEU A 559 -10.62 6.67 8.21
C LEU A 559 -11.66 7.09 7.17
N PRO A 560 -11.35 8.09 6.34
CA PRO A 560 -12.31 8.55 5.35
C PRO A 560 -12.50 7.49 4.24
N SER A 561 -13.67 7.49 3.62
CA SER A 561 -14.07 6.58 2.56
C SER A 561 -15.08 7.24 1.63
N PHE A 562 -14.74 7.27 0.34
CA PHE A 562 -15.47 7.89 -0.77
C PHE A 562 -15.90 6.83 -1.79
N ILE A 563 -16.15 5.60 -1.33
CA ILE A 563 -16.83 4.57 -2.12
C ILE A 563 -18.17 5.12 -2.64
N LYS A 564 -18.61 4.62 -3.80
CA LYS A 564 -19.79 5.15 -4.50
C LYS A 564 -21.10 4.62 -3.91
N VAL A 565 -21.28 4.88 -2.62
CA VAL A 565 -22.49 4.70 -1.82
C VAL A 565 -22.79 6.03 -1.11
N PRO A 566 -24.00 6.26 -0.57
CA PRO A 566 -24.30 7.49 0.16
C PRO A 566 -23.30 7.76 1.29
N ASN A 567 -22.57 8.88 1.21
CA ASN A 567 -21.50 9.24 2.15
C ASN A 567 -21.90 10.31 3.18
N LEU A 568 -23.09 10.90 3.06
CA LEU A 568 -23.54 12.00 3.92
C LEU A 568 -23.54 11.67 5.42
N SER A 569 -23.83 10.42 5.78
CA SER A 569 -23.83 9.95 7.17
C SER A 569 -22.45 9.49 7.67
N TYR A 570 -21.43 9.50 6.82
CA TYR A 570 -20.10 8.99 7.16
C TYR A 570 -19.20 10.10 7.70
N LEU A 571 -19.32 10.35 9.01
CA LEU A 571 -18.60 11.40 9.75
C LEU A 571 -17.08 11.48 9.50
N PRO A 572 -16.32 10.37 9.33
CA PRO A 572 -14.88 10.45 9.09
C PRO A 572 -14.49 11.31 7.89
N ASN A 573 -15.31 11.38 6.84
CA ASN A 573 -15.02 12.20 5.66
C ASN A 573 -14.90 13.68 6.01
N TYR A 574 -15.85 14.19 6.79
CA TYR A 574 -15.88 15.58 7.20
C TYR A 574 -14.78 15.91 8.21
N PHE A 575 -14.56 15.02 9.19
CA PHE A 575 -13.52 15.21 10.20
C PHE A 575 -12.14 15.37 9.57
N TRP A 576 -11.74 14.44 8.69
CA TRP A 576 -10.43 14.47 8.05
C TRP A 576 -10.26 15.66 7.10
N PHE A 577 -11.31 15.99 6.35
CA PHE A 577 -11.28 17.15 5.46
C PHE A 577 -11.09 18.46 6.24
N ILE A 578 -11.88 18.68 7.30
CA ILE A 578 -11.77 19.87 8.16
C ILE A 578 -10.42 19.90 8.88
N PHE A 579 -9.94 18.76 9.40
CA PHE A 579 -8.66 18.65 10.08
C PHE A 579 -7.49 19.06 9.18
N ILE A 580 -7.47 18.60 7.93
CA ILE A 580 -6.44 18.95 6.94
C ILE A 580 -6.49 20.45 6.62
N LEU A 581 -7.68 20.99 6.37
CA LEU A 581 -7.85 22.42 6.11
C LEU A 581 -7.40 23.27 7.30
N ALA A 582 -7.70 22.84 8.53
CA ALA A 582 -7.28 23.52 9.74
C ALA A 582 -5.75 23.56 9.87
N ILE A 583 -5.04 22.46 9.57
CA ILE A 583 -3.57 22.44 9.58
C ILE A 583 -3.01 23.38 8.49
N ILE A 584 -3.54 23.31 7.27
CA ILE A 584 -3.10 24.14 6.14
C ILE A 584 -3.28 25.63 6.46
N PHE A 585 -4.44 26.03 7.00
CA PHE A 585 -4.73 27.40 7.38
C PHE A 585 -3.87 27.86 8.56
N SER A 586 -3.68 27.00 9.57
CA SER A 586 -2.82 27.29 10.71
C SER A 586 -1.38 27.47 10.27
N TYR A 587 -0.84 26.59 9.42
CA TYR A 587 0.51 26.69 8.87
C TYR A 587 0.76 28.03 8.16
N LYS A 588 -0.26 28.58 7.50
CA LYS A 588 -0.17 29.89 6.85
C LYS A 588 0.03 31.03 7.85
N ASN A 589 -0.55 30.92 9.05
CA ASN A 589 -0.73 32.01 10.02
C ASN A 589 0.10 31.86 11.32
N LEU A 590 0.70 30.70 11.57
CA LEU A 590 1.44 30.44 12.81
C LEU A 590 2.70 31.30 12.94
N LYS A 591 2.88 31.91 14.12
CA LYS A 591 4.12 32.57 14.53
C LYS A 591 5.04 31.56 15.22
N LYS A 592 6.35 31.81 15.18
CA LYS A 592 7.39 30.92 15.71
C LYS A 592 7.19 30.69 17.21
N GLY A 593 6.72 29.50 17.61
CA GLY A 593 6.54 29.08 18.99
C GLY A 593 7.50 27.96 19.40
N LYS A 594 7.79 27.86 20.71
CA LYS A 594 8.44 26.68 21.31
C LYS A 594 7.34 25.67 21.65
N GLU A 595 7.25 24.58 20.91
CA GLU A 595 6.29 23.52 21.18
C GLU A 595 6.97 22.19 21.52
N SER A 596 6.35 21.46 22.44
CA SER A 596 6.85 20.19 22.99
C SER A 596 6.50 19.03 22.05
N ASN A 597 7.54 18.44 21.46
CA ASN A 597 7.43 17.34 20.49
C ASN A 597 7.06 15.98 21.11
N TRP A 598 7.11 15.86 22.44
CA TRP A 598 7.00 14.57 23.12
C TRP A 598 5.57 14.05 23.19
N ILE A 599 4.58 14.95 23.34
CA ILE A 599 3.17 14.56 23.49
C ILE A 599 2.68 13.84 22.23
N PHE A 600 3.00 14.37 21.05
CA PHE A 600 2.59 13.78 19.77
C PHE A 600 3.25 12.42 19.53
N LEU A 601 4.55 12.30 19.84
CA LEU A 601 5.29 11.04 19.71
C LEU A 601 4.75 9.98 20.67
N THR A 602 4.50 10.34 21.93
CA THR A 602 3.93 9.41 22.91
C THR A 602 2.52 8.97 22.50
N GLY A 603 1.67 9.89 22.06
CA GLY A 603 0.33 9.55 21.55
C GLY A 603 0.37 8.61 20.34
N PHE A 604 1.26 8.87 19.38
CA PHE A 604 1.48 8.01 18.23
C PHE A 604 1.89 6.59 18.63
N LEU A 605 2.86 6.46 19.54
CA LEU A 605 3.32 5.15 20.00
C LEU A 605 2.25 4.37 20.74
N LEU A 606 1.53 5.04 21.63
CA LEU A 606 0.42 4.44 22.35
C LEU A 606 -0.66 3.95 21.37
N PHE A 607 -0.95 4.71 20.31
CA PHE A 607 -1.89 4.27 19.27
C PHE A 607 -1.43 2.99 18.55
N PHE A 608 -0.17 2.92 18.10
CA PHE A 608 0.33 1.72 17.40
C PHE A 608 0.50 0.50 18.31
N ILE A 609 0.93 0.71 19.56
CA ILE A 609 0.95 -0.33 20.58
C ILE A 609 -0.48 -0.87 20.80
N PHE A 610 -1.44 0.01 20.97
CA PHE A 610 -2.85 -0.35 21.16
C PHE A 610 -3.41 -1.11 19.96
N THR A 611 -3.15 -0.65 18.74
CA THR A 611 -3.73 -1.22 17.52
C THR A 611 -3.07 -2.54 17.10
N LEU A 612 -1.73 -2.61 17.06
CA LEU A 612 -0.99 -3.72 16.45
C LEU A 612 -0.43 -4.75 17.44
N VAL A 613 -0.33 -4.41 18.72
CA VAL A 613 0.43 -5.21 19.71
C VAL A 613 -0.45 -5.69 20.87
N LEU A 614 -1.18 -4.79 21.54
CA LEU A 614 -1.80 -5.09 22.82
C LEU A 614 -2.93 -6.12 22.74
N PHE A 615 -3.75 -6.06 21.68
CA PHE A 615 -4.96 -6.85 21.58
C PHE A 615 -4.95 -7.81 20.39
N PRO A 616 -5.61 -8.97 20.52
CA PRO A 616 -5.76 -9.95 19.44
C PRO A 616 -6.34 -9.37 18.18
N ARG A 617 -5.82 -9.84 17.05
CA ARG A 617 -6.18 -9.35 15.71
C ARG A 617 -7.25 -10.21 15.04
N ILE A 618 -8.18 -10.76 15.83
CA ILE A 618 -9.34 -11.44 15.26
C ILE A 618 -10.17 -10.39 14.50
N ARG A 619 -10.51 -10.71 13.26
CA ARG A 619 -11.33 -9.85 12.40
C ARG A 619 -12.79 -10.04 12.78
N TYR A 620 -13.49 -8.96 13.14
CA TYR A 620 -14.93 -8.93 13.44
C TYR A 620 -15.61 -8.02 12.41
N ILE A 621 -16.14 -8.60 11.32
CA ILE A 621 -16.64 -7.84 10.15
C ILE A 621 -18.17 -7.89 10.09
N ARG A 622 -18.78 -9.02 10.46
CA ARG A 622 -20.25 -9.19 10.47
C ARG A 622 -20.69 -9.97 11.70
N GLU A 623 -21.75 -9.49 12.33
CA GLU A 623 -22.43 -10.09 13.47
C GLU A 623 -23.68 -10.82 12.99
N PHE A 624 -23.89 -12.04 13.47
CA PHE A 624 -25.14 -12.78 13.28
C PHE A 624 -25.59 -13.32 14.63
N ASP A 625 -26.75 -12.88 15.09
CA ASP A 625 -27.34 -13.35 16.34
C ASP A 625 -28.08 -14.66 16.12
N PHE A 626 -27.94 -15.58 17.08
CA PHE A 626 -28.62 -16.87 17.05
C PHE A 626 -28.89 -17.39 18.46
N SER A 627 -30.00 -18.10 18.66
CA SER A 627 -30.32 -18.77 19.93
C SER A 627 -29.75 -20.18 19.97
N ILE A 628 -28.77 -20.42 20.85
CA ILE A 628 -28.27 -21.77 21.17
C ILE A 628 -29.01 -22.22 22.44
N GLY A 629 -30.07 -23.03 22.28
CA GLY A 629 -30.92 -23.44 23.40
C GLY A 629 -31.60 -22.25 24.07
N SER A 630 -31.37 -22.03 25.37
CA SER A 630 -31.92 -20.91 26.15
C SER A 630 -31.04 -19.64 26.16
N GLN A 631 -29.88 -19.66 25.51
CA GLN A 631 -28.95 -18.52 25.46
C GLN A 631 -28.80 -17.98 24.03
N GLN A 632 -28.73 -16.65 23.89
CA GLN A 632 -28.34 -16.02 22.64
C GLN A 632 -26.81 -16.01 22.50
N ALA A 633 -26.33 -16.42 21.34
CA ALA A 633 -24.96 -16.36 20.90
C ALA A 633 -24.84 -15.53 19.62
N THR A 634 -23.87 -14.63 19.57
CA THR A 634 -23.59 -13.84 18.36
C THR A 634 -22.31 -14.37 17.73
N PHE A 635 -22.39 -14.80 16.48
CA PHE A 635 -21.24 -15.26 15.70
C PHE A 635 -20.65 -14.12 14.88
N PHE A 636 -19.33 -14.18 14.67
CA PHE A 636 -18.65 -13.18 13.86
C PHE A 636 -17.84 -13.77 12.70
N SER A 637 -17.76 -13.00 11.61
CA SER A 637 -16.76 -13.15 10.54
C SER A 637 -16.62 -14.58 9.99
N LEU A 638 -17.75 -15.22 9.70
CA LEU A 638 -17.73 -16.50 9.03
C LEU A 638 -17.02 -16.34 7.68
N SER A 639 -16.07 -17.24 7.42
CA SER A 639 -15.39 -17.31 6.12
C SER A 639 -16.44 -17.36 5.00
N ARG A 640 -16.13 -16.81 3.81
CA ARG A 640 -17.02 -16.93 2.64
C ARG A 640 -17.30 -18.40 2.26
N ASN A 641 -16.44 -19.31 2.71
CA ASN A 641 -16.60 -20.75 2.54
C ASN A 641 -17.42 -21.39 3.66
N ILE A 642 -17.98 -20.61 4.59
CA ILE A 642 -18.88 -21.09 5.62
C ILE A 642 -20.23 -20.42 5.40
N ARG A 643 -21.25 -21.21 5.07
CA ARG A 643 -22.63 -20.74 5.08
C ARG A 643 -23.29 -21.17 6.38
N PHE A 644 -24.16 -20.33 6.92
CA PHE A 644 -24.94 -20.65 8.10
C PHE A 644 -26.42 -20.73 7.74
N SER A 645 -27.10 -21.81 8.11
CA SER A 645 -28.55 -21.98 7.93
C SER A 645 -29.11 -22.95 8.97
N ASN A 646 -30.28 -22.66 9.54
CA ASN A 646 -31.02 -23.53 10.47
C ASN A 646 -30.17 -24.13 11.61
N SER A 647 -29.37 -23.32 12.32
CA SER A 647 -28.43 -23.79 13.39
C SER A 647 -27.23 -24.62 12.91
N HIS A 648 -27.03 -24.74 11.60
CA HIS A 648 -25.95 -25.52 10.99
C HIS A 648 -24.97 -24.64 10.20
N PHE A 649 -23.70 -25.02 10.24
CA PHE A 649 -22.65 -24.40 9.43
C PHE A 649 -22.20 -25.36 8.33
N TYR A 650 -22.28 -24.88 7.11
CA TYR A 650 -21.88 -25.58 5.89
C TYR A 650 -20.53 -25.06 5.44
N VAL A 651 -19.51 -25.90 5.59
CA VAL A 651 -18.17 -25.61 5.08
C VAL A 651 -18.14 -25.96 3.59
N MET A 652 -17.54 -25.14 2.73
CA MET A 652 -17.55 -25.39 1.28
C MET A 652 -16.19 -25.81 0.74
N ARG A 653 -15.11 -25.76 1.53
CA ARG A 653 -13.76 -26.12 1.08
C ARG A 653 -12.94 -26.74 2.20
N ASP A 654 -11.95 -27.54 1.84
CA ASP A 654 -10.88 -27.92 2.76
C ASP A 654 -10.16 -26.68 3.28
N GLY A 655 -9.76 -26.69 4.55
CA GLY A 655 -9.09 -25.55 5.16
C GLY A 655 -9.18 -25.53 6.66
N GLU A 656 -8.62 -24.45 7.21
CA GLU A 656 -8.70 -24.12 8.64
C GLU A 656 -9.55 -22.88 8.81
N TYR A 657 -10.52 -22.98 9.72
CA TYR A 657 -11.61 -22.05 9.90
C TYR A 657 -11.66 -21.56 11.33
N TYR A 658 -11.70 -20.24 11.49
CA TYR A 658 -11.79 -19.56 12.78
C TYR A 658 -13.22 -19.05 12.97
N ILE A 659 -13.90 -19.55 13.99
CA ILE A 659 -15.31 -19.25 14.25
C ILE A 659 -15.42 -18.62 15.64
N PRO A 660 -15.24 -17.29 15.74
CA PRO A 660 -15.44 -16.58 16.99
C PRO A 660 -16.93 -16.34 17.26
N PHE A 661 -17.33 -16.50 18.52
CA PHE A 661 -18.69 -16.20 18.97
C PHE A 661 -18.74 -15.75 20.42
N ILE A 662 -19.76 -14.97 20.77
CA ILE A 662 -19.96 -14.43 22.12
C ILE A 662 -21.26 -14.97 22.72
N THR A 663 -21.28 -15.15 24.04
CA THR A 663 -22.48 -15.46 24.80
C THR A 663 -22.59 -14.55 26.03
N GLN A 664 -23.80 -14.33 26.53
CA GLN A 664 -24.00 -13.54 27.76
C GLN A 664 -23.51 -14.26 29.02
N LYS A 665 -23.77 -15.58 29.11
CA LYS A 665 -23.37 -16.42 30.24
C LYS A 665 -22.29 -17.41 29.83
N ARG A 666 -21.52 -17.89 30.81
CA ARG A 666 -20.47 -18.90 30.59
C ARG A 666 -21.12 -20.22 30.15
N LEU A 667 -20.60 -20.82 29.09
CA LEU A 667 -20.97 -22.17 28.65
C LEU A 667 -20.35 -23.23 29.57
N LYS A 668 -21.13 -24.25 29.94
CA LYS A 668 -20.63 -25.43 30.69
C LYS A 668 -20.15 -26.55 29.77
N LYS A 669 -20.70 -26.65 28.56
CA LYS A 669 -20.32 -27.67 27.58
C LYS A 669 -20.49 -27.12 26.17
N ILE A 670 -19.58 -27.50 25.27
CA ILE A 670 -19.74 -27.34 23.82
C ILE A 670 -19.80 -28.75 23.22
N ILE A 671 -20.83 -29.03 22.46
CA ILE A 671 -20.93 -30.25 21.64
C ILE A 671 -20.65 -29.85 20.19
N PHE A 672 -19.90 -30.68 19.49
CA PHE A 672 -19.59 -30.55 18.08
C PHE A 672 -20.01 -31.85 17.39
N SER A 673 -21.13 -31.79 16.67
CA SER A 673 -21.59 -32.88 15.82
C SER A 673 -21.05 -32.70 14.40
N PHE A 674 -20.52 -33.76 13.81
CA PHE A 674 -20.07 -33.80 12.42
C PHE A 674 -20.81 -34.89 11.67
N GLU A 675 -21.22 -34.59 10.44
CA GLU A 675 -21.82 -35.54 9.51
C GLU A 675 -21.45 -35.18 8.07
N SER A 676 -20.92 -36.15 7.32
CA SER A 676 -20.55 -36.04 5.91
C SER A 676 -20.72 -37.38 5.16
N GLU A 677 -20.91 -37.29 3.83
CA GLU A 677 -20.96 -38.46 2.93
C GLU A 677 -19.59 -39.13 2.74
N ASP A 678 -18.48 -38.41 3.00
CA ASP A 678 -17.10 -38.86 2.81
C ASP A 678 -16.28 -38.85 4.11
N PHE A 679 -15.12 -39.51 4.12
CA PHE A 679 -14.18 -39.44 5.24
C PHE A 679 -13.35 -38.15 5.20
N PHE A 680 -13.35 -37.43 6.33
CA PHE A 680 -12.53 -36.23 6.52
C PHE A 680 -11.64 -36.37 7.73
N TYR A 681 -10.40 -35.90 7.58
CA TYR A 681 -9.56 -35.60 8.73
C TYR A 681 -10.03 -34.29 9.35
N LEU A 682 -10.31 -34.32 10.65
CA LEU A 682 -10.80 -33.19 11.43
C LEU A 682 -9.84 -32.94 12.59
N SER A 683 -9.50 -31.67 12.79
CA SER A 683 -8.87 -31.19 14.02
C SER A 683 -9.72 -30.06 14.58
N LEU A 684 -10.18 -30.24 15.83
CA LEU A 684 -11.01 -29.28 16.54
C LEU A 684 -10.26 -28.75 17.74
N LYS A 685 -10.23 -27.42 17.84
CA LYS A 685 -9.63 -26.71 18.96
C LYS A 685 -10.58 -25.64 19.47
N ILE A 686 -10.55 -25.42 20.78
CA ILE A 686 -11.11 -24.20 21.38
C ILE A 686 -9.90 -23.32 21.71
N PHE A 687 -9.85 -22.13 21.13
CA PHE A 687 -8.64 -21.33 21.04
C PHE A 687 -7.51 -22.15 20.39
N ASP A 688 -6.47 -22.49 21.13
CA ASP A 688 -5.36 -23.35 20.69
C ASP A 688 -5.31 -24.69 21.44
N ILE A 689 -6.37 -25.02 22.19
CA ILE A 689 -6.46 -26.26 22.96
C ILE A 689 -7.18 -27.33 22.12
N PRO A 690 -6.50 -28.39 21.68
CA PRO A 690 -7.13 -29.47 20.94
C PRO A 690 -8.05 -30.28 21.84
N PHE A 691 -9.19 -30.70 21.30
CA PHE A 691 -10.10 -31.62 21.99
C PHE A 691 -10.58 -32.77 21.12
N PHE A 692 -10.35 -32.70 19.81
CA PHE A 692 -10.54 -33.82 18.91
C PHE A 692 -9.56 -33.70 17.75
N GLU A 693 -8.94 -34.81 17.37
CA GLU A 693 -8.13 -34.93 16.18
C GLU A 693 -8.27 -36.35 15.63
N GLY A 694 -8.73 -36.50 14.39
CA GLY A 694 -8.94 -37.81 13.79
C GLY A 694 -9.79 -37.79 12.52
N THR A 695 -9.86 -38.93 11.85
CA THR A 695 -10.64 -39.11 10.61
C THR A 695 -11.99 -39.75 10.92
N ARG A 696 -13.10 -39.12 10.48
CA ARG A 696 -14.46 -39.69 10.62
C ARG A 696 -15.41 -39.19 9.54
N MET A 697 -16.48 -39.94 9.30
CA MET A 697 -17.63 -39.52 8.48
C MET A 697 -18.75 -38.91 9.34
N LYS A 698 -19.01 -39.49 10.51
CA LYS A 698 -20.04 -39.02 11.44
C LYS A 698 -19.56 -39.16 12.89
N GLY A 699 -20.00 -38.26 13.76
CA GLY A 699 -19.84 -38.43 15.21
C GLY A 699 -19.81 -37.11 15.98
N ASP A 700 -20.06 -37.23 17.28
CA ASP A 700 -20.04 -36.11 18.20
C ASP A 700 -18.69 -36.03 18.94
N SER A 701 -18.27 -34.81 19.21
CA SER A 701 -17.19 -34.50 20.15
C SER A 701 -17.68 -33.46 21.12
N PHE A 702 -17.15 -33.42 22.32
CA PHE A 702 -17.52 -32.39 23.28
C PHE A 702 -16.33 -31.84 24.04
N TYR A 703 -16.50 -30.63 24.56
CA TYR A 703 -15.57 -30.00 25.48
C TYR A 703 -16.33 -29.51 26.71
N GLN A 704 -15.89 -29.90 27.89
CA GLN A 704 -16.48 -29.46 29.16
C GLN A 704 -15.78 -28.19 29.66
N ASN A 705 -16.55 -27.27 30.22
CA ASN A 705 -16.12 -26.00 30.78
C ASN A 705 -15.18 -25.21 29.85
N PRO A 706 -15.63 -24.90 28.61
CA PRO A 706 -14.80 -24.22 27.64
C PRO A 706 -14.20 -22.92 28.20
N PRO A 707 -12.89 -22.69 27.97
CA PRO A 707 -12.26 -21.45 28.35
C PRO A 707 -12.83 -20.29 27.52
N PHE A 708 -12.79 -19.07 28.05
CA PHE A 708 -13.36 -17.88 27.42
C PHE A 708 -12.51 -16.64 27.66
N LEU A 709 -12.71 -15.61 26.85
CA LEU A 709 -12.17 -14.27 27.03
C LEU A 709 -13.30 -13.28 27.32
N ASN A 710 -13.12 -12.35 28.26
CA ASN A 710 -14.12 -11.31 28.50
C ASN A 710 -14.05 -10.25 27.39
N TYR A 711 -15.16 -10.01 26.71
CA TYR A 711 -15.26 -9.02 25.64
C TYR A 711 -16.56 -8.24 25.78
N LYS A 712 -16.48 -6.92 26.02
CA LYS A 712 -17.63 -6.00 26.16
C LYS A 712 -18.74 -6.51 27.10
N GLY A 713 -18.35 -7.11 28.23
CA GLY A 713 -19.30 -7.66 29.21
C GLY A 713 -19.83 -9.07 28.88
N GLN A 714 -19.42 -9.67 27.77
CA GLN A 714 -19.82 -11.00 27.31
C GLN A 714 -18.63 -11.98 27.31
N LYS A 715 -18.92 -13.26 27.07
CA LYS A 715 -17.95 -14.36 27.03
C LYS A 715 -17.64 -14.71 25.57
N LEU A 716 -16.44 -14.35 25.12
CA LEU A 716 -15.93 -14.68 23.79
C LEU A 716 -15.29 -16.07 23.80
N TYR A 717 -15.69 -16.87 22.82
CA TYR A 717 -15.15 -18.17 22.49
C TYR A 717 -14.59 -18.13 21.07
N LEU A 718 -13.57 -18.94 20.80
CA LEU A 718 -13.02 -19.14 19.46
C LEU A 718 -12.97 -20.64 19.18
N LEU A 719 -13.79 -21.12 18.25
CA LEU A 719 -13.67 -22.47 17.72
C LEU A 719 -12.74 -22.45 16.50
N VAL A 720 -11.77 -23.36 16.45
CA VAL A 720 -10.90 -23.57 15.30
C VAL A 720 -11.18 -24.97 14.74
N LEU A 721 -11.62 -25.01 13.49
CA LEU A 721 -11.94 -26.21 12.75
C LEU A 721 -10.98 -26.36 11.57
N LYS A 722 -10.20 -27.42 11.55
CA LYS A 722 -9.42 -27.82 10.38
C LYS A 722 -10.03 -29.07 9.77
N ILE A 723 -10.34 -28.99 8.48
CA ILE A 723 -10.96 -30.07 7.71
C ILE A 723 -10.17 -30.34 6.43
N LYS A 724 -9.93 -31.63 6.15
CA LYS A 724 -9.21 -32.08 4.95
C LYS A 724 -9.81 -33.38 4.41
N ASN A 725 -10.17 -33.40 3.13
CA ASN A 725 -10.68 -34.59 2.46
C ASN A 725 -9.53 -35.63 2.33
N THR A 726 -9.76 -36.85 2.79
CA THR A 726 -8.75 -37.92 2.74
C THR A 726 -8.71 -38.67 1.41
N ARG A 727 -9.77 -38.59 0.59
CA ARG A 727 -9.92 -39.40 -0.64
C ARG A 727 -9.64 -38.66 -1.95
N LYS A 728 -9.69 -37.32 -2.02
CA LYS A 728 -9.38 -36.50 -3.24
C LYS A 728 -10.12 -36.92 -4.54
N ILE A 729 -11.23 -37.64 -4.46
CA ILE A 729 -12.02 -38.07 -5.63
C ILE A 729 -13.11 -37.01 -5.85
N SER A 730 -12.96 -36.17 -6.89
CA SER A 730 -13.88 -35.10 -7.36
C SER A 730 -13.81 -33.69 -6.69
N PRO A 731 -13.86 -32.59 -7.48
CA PRO A 731 -13.87 -31.20 -6.99
C PRO A 731 -15.28 -30.65 -6.63
N THR A 732 -16.32 -31.49 -6.52
CA THR A 732 -17.69 -31.06 -6.23
C THR A 732 -18.03 -31.13 -4.74
N TYR A 733 -17.78 -30.03 -4.04
CA TYR A 733 -18.03 -29.83 -2.60
C TYR A 733 -19.53 -30.01 -2.22
N LYS A 734 -19.82 -30.86 -1.23
CA LYS A 734 -21.18 -31.10 -0.68
C LYS A 734 -21.22 -30.94 0.85
N ALA A 735 -22.43 -30.64 1.34
CA ALA A 735 -22.77 -30.11 2.67
C ALA A 735 -22.09 -30.80 3.87
N PHE A 736 -21.64 -29.97 4.81
CA PHE A 736 -21.08 -30.38 6.09
C PHE A 736 -22.00 -29.86 7.19
N PHE A 737 -22.29 -30.69 8.19
CA PHE A 737 -23.19 -30.34 9.29
C PHE A 737 -22.39 -30.07 10.58
N TRP A 738 -22.78 -29.03 11.30
CA TRP A 738 -22.30 -28.68 12.66
C TRP A 738 -23.50 -28.32 13.54
N LYS A 739 -23.56 -28.81 14.77
CA LYS A 739 -24.49 -28.34 15.81
C LYS A 739 -23.71 -28.00 17.09
N ILE A 740 -23.98 -26.83 17.70
CA ILE A 740 -23.60 -26.51 19.08
C ILE A 740 -24.85 -26.65 19.95
N GLU A 741 -24.78 -27.44 21.00
CA GLU A 741 -25.73 -27.34 22.12
C GLU A 741 -24.96 -26.98 23.39
N GLY A 742 -25.34 -25.86 24.00
CA GLY A 742 -24.89 -25.47 25.34
C GLY A 742 -25.97 -25.82 26.36
N TYR A 743 -25.63 -26.63 27.36
CA TYR A 743 -26.45 -26.88 28.55
C TYR A 743 -25.86 -26.15 29.76
#